data_AF-A0A067GN29-F1
#
_entry.id   AF-A0A067GN29-F1
#
_cell.length_a   1.000
_cell.length_b   1.000
_cell.length_c   1.000
_cell.angle_alpha   90.00
_cell.angle_beta   90.00
_cell.angle_gamma   90.00
#
_symmetry.space_group_name_H-M   'P 1'
#
loop_
_entity.id
_entity.type
_entity.pdbx_description
1 polymer ?
#
loop_
_entity_poly.entity_id
_entity_poly.type
_entity_poly.pdbx_seq_one_letter_code
_entity_poly.pdbx_strand_id
1 'polypeptide(L)'
;MLEFRRNLPAYKEKNRLLTAISQNQVVIISGETGCGKTTQVPQFILESEITSVRGAVCSIICTQPRRISAMSVSERVASERGEKLGESVGYKVRLEGMKGRDTRLLFCTTGILLRRLLVDRNLKGVTHVIVDEVHERGMNEDFLLIVLKDLLSRRPELRLVLMSATLDAELFSSYFGGATVINIPGFTYPVRTHFLEDILDMTGYRLTPYNQIDDYGQEKMWKMSKQAPRKRKSQIASAVEDTLKAANFNEYSSQTRESLSCWNPDCIGFNLIEYVLCYICEKERPGAVLVFMTGWDDINSLNDKLQANRILGDPTRVLLLTCHGSMASSEQRLIFDEPESGVRKIVLATNIAETSITINDVVFVIDCGKAKETSYDALNNTSCLLPSWISTVSAQQRRGRAGRVQPGECYRLYPRCVYDAFAEYQLPEILRTPLQSLCLQIKSLRLGTIAGFLSRALQSPELLAVQNAIEYLKIIGALDHNEELTVLGQYLAMLPMEPKLGKMLILGAIFNCLEPVLTIVAGLSVRDPFLAPMDKKDLAEAAKSQFSHDYSDHLALVRAFEGWKDAERGLAGYEYCWKNFLSAPSMKVIDSLRKEFLSLLKDTGLVDCDTSICNAWGRDERFIRAVICYGLYPGISSIVQNGKSSSLKTMEDGQVFLYSNSVNARESEIPYPWLVFNEKMKVNSVFLKDSTAVSDSVLLLFGGSISQGEIDGHLKMMGGYLEFFMNPSVADMYQCIRRELDELIQNKLLNPRLNIHTHEDLLAAVRLLVAEDQCEGRFIFGHQVFKPSKPSVVGAQPAFISRTESGPGGDNSKSQLQTLLTRAGYAAPSYRTKQLKNGQFRSTVEFNGMEIMGQPCNNKKNAEKDAAAEALQWIMGGIKTSEECINHMSILLKRSKKDHS
;
A
#
# COMPACT_ATOMS: atom_id res chain seq x y z
N MET A 1 -22.40 2.84 -36.81
CA MET A 1 -22.22 2.14 -35.50
C MET A 1 -22.47 0.64 -35.57
N LEU A 2 -23.62 0.17 -36.07
CA LEU A 2 -23.89 -1.28 -36.16
C LEU A 2 -22.86 -2.06 -36.99
N GLU A 3 -22.40 -1.51 -38.12
CA GLU A 3 -21.33 -2.13 -38.93
C GLU A 3 -20.02 -2.27 -38.15
N PHE A 4 -19.63 -1.25 -37.38
CA PHE A 4 -18.48 -1.32 -36.49
C PHE A 4 -18.63 -2.45 -35.46
N ARG A 5 -19.80 -2.56 -34.81
CA ARG A 5 -20.08 -3.62 -33.82
C ARG A 5 -19.98 -5.02 -34.45
N ARG A 6 -20.44 -5.19 -35.70
CA ARG A 6 -20.37 -6.47 -36.44
C ARG A 6 -18.94 -6.94 -36.74
N ASN A 7 -17.99 -6.01 -36.82
CA ASN A 7 -16.58 -6.33 -37.06
C ASN A 7 -15.86 -6.87 -35.80
N LEU A 8 -16.43 -6.66 -34.60
CA LEU A 8 -15.82 -7.12 -33.35
C LEU A 8 -15.95 -8.65 -33.21
N PRO A 9 -14.90 -9.35 -32.73
CA PRO A 9 -14.94 -10.80 -32.53
C PRO A 9 -16.10 -11.29 -31.65
N ALA A 10 -16.44 -10.55 -30.59
CA ALA A 10 -17.55 -10.89 -29.72
C ALA A 10 -18.91 -10.98 -30.45
N TYR A 11 -19.09 -10.22 -31.54
CA TYR A 11 -20.34 -10.26 -32.32
C TYR A 11 -20.51 -11.60 -33.05
N LYS A 12 -19.42 -12.21 -33.51
CA LYS A 12 -19.45 -13.53 -34.18
C LYS A 12 -19.91 -14.63 -33.23
N GLU A 13 -19.57 -14.52 -31.94
CA GLU A 13 -19.98 -15.46 -30.90
C GLU A 13 -21.31 -15.09 -30.22
N LYS A 14 -22.03 -14.04 -30.67
CA LYS A 14 -23.25 -13.51 -30.01
C LYS A 14 -24.27 -14.58 -29.64
N ASN A 15 -24.64 -15.44 -30.59
CA ASN A 15 -25.67 -16.47 -30.37
C ASN A 15 -25.21 -17.54 -29.37
N ARG A 16 -23.94 -17.93 -29.44
CA ARG A 16 -23.34 -18.91 -28.53
C ARG A 16 -23.28 -18.36 -27.10
N LEU A 17 -22.89 -17.10 -26.95
CA LEU A 17 -22.86 -16.39 -25.66
C LEU A 17 -24.24 -16.32 -25.02
N LEU A 18 -25.24 -15.85 -25.77
CA LEU A 18 -26.63 -15.75 -25.28
C LEU A 18 -27.21 -17.12 -24.89
N THR A 19 -26.97 -18.15 -25.71
CA THR A 19 -27.42 -19.50 -25.40
C THR A 19 -26.82 -19.99 -24.08
N ALA A 20 -25.51 -19.86 -23.89
CA ALA A 20 -24.86 -20.30 -22.66
C ALA A 20 -25.33 -19.52 -21.42
N ILE A 21 -25.52 -18.20 -21.53
CA ILE A 21 -26.03 -17.36 -20.42
C ILE A 21 -27.46 -17.75 -20.04
N SER A 22 -28.29 -18.13 -21.01
CA SER A 22 -29.65 -18.58 -20.73
C SER A 22 -29.71 -19.96 -20.06
N GLN A 23 -28.81 -20.87 -20.43
CA GLN A 23 -28.79 -22.26 -19.97
C GLN A 23 -28.06 -22.45 -18.65
N ASN A 24 -27.07 -21.61 -18.34
CA ASN A 24 -26.24 -21.75 -17.16
C ASN A 24 -26.46 -20.59 -16.19
N GLN A 25 -26.39 -20.86 -14.88
CA GLN A 25 -26.49 -19.80 -13.89
C GLN A 25 -25.21 -18.94 -13.86
N VAL A 26 -24.05 -19.56 -14.07
CA VAL A 26 -22.74 -18.91 -14.12
C VAL A 26 -22.07 -19.21 -15.46
N VAL A 27 -21.60 -18.16 -16.14
CA VAL A 27 -20.82 -18.28 -17.39
C VAL A 27 -19.56 -17.44 -17.27
N ILE A 28 -18.44 -18.01 -17.70
CA ILE A 28 -17.15 -17.33 -17.77
C ILE A 28 -16.85 -17.05 -19.25
N ILE A 29 -16.58 -15.80 -19.57
CA ILE A 29 -16.22 -15.34 -20.90
C ILE A 29 -14.75 -14.91 -20.85
N SER A 30 -13.89 -15.69 -21.48
CA SER A 30 -12.49 -15.34 -21.71
C SER A 30 -12.32 -14.76 -23.11
N GLY A 31 -11.39 -13.84 -23.27
CA GLY A 31 -10.94 -13.37 -24.58
C GLY A 31 -10.01 -12.19 -24.43
N GLU A 32 -9.12 -11.96 -25.39
CA GLU A 32 -8.10 -10.93 -25.27
C GLU A 32 -8.68 -9.49 -25.23
N THR A 33 -7.84 -8.52 -24.86
CA THR A 33 -8.24 -7.10 -24.93
C THR A 33 -8.61 -6.71 -26.36
N GLY A 34 -9.69 -5.95 -26.54
CA GLY A 34 -10.14 -5.52 -27.87
C GLY A 34 -11.14 -6.45 -28.57
N CYS A 35 -11.41 -7.65 -28.04
CA CYS A 35 -12.40 -8.55 -28.64
C CYS A 35 -13.87 -8.07 -28.48
N GLY A 36 -14.12 -7.06 -27.63
CA GLY A 36 -15.43 -6.43 -27.45
C GLY A 36 -16.28 -6.95 -26.28
N LYS A 37 -15.74 -7.77 -25.36
CA LYS A 37 -16.47 -8.31 -24.17
C LYS A 37 -17.26 -7.23 -23.42
N THR A 38 -16.54 -6.26 -22.87
CA THR A 38 -17.04 -5.20 -21.99
C THR A 38 -18.16 -4.36 -22.61
N THR A 39 -18.02 -3.99 -23.89
CA THR A 39 -19.00 -3.14 -24.56
C THR A 39 -20.16 -3.94 -25.15
N GLN A 40 -19.93 -5.16 -25.64
CA GLN A 40 -20.91 -5.89 -26.43
C GLN A 40 -21.74 -6.89 -25.62
N VAL A 41 -21.16 -7.64 -24.69
CA VAL A 41 -21.87 -8.69 -23.94
C VAL A 41 -23.09 -8.13 -23.18
N PRO A 42 -22.99 -7.02 -22.43
CA PRO A 42 -24.17 -6.46 -21.75
C PRO A 42 -25.26 -6.00 -22.72
N GLN A 43 -24.86 -5.45 -23.88
CA GLN A 43 -25.80 -5.04 -24.93
C GLN A 43 -26.51 -6.25 -25.54
N PHE A 44 -25.80 -7.36 -25.81
CA PHE A 44 -26.40 -8.56 -26.35
C PHE A 44 -27.49 -9.12 -25.45
N ILE A 45 -27.23 -9.19 -24.13
CA ILE A 45 -28.20 -9.64 -23.13
C ILE A 45 -29.42 -8.73 -23.16
N LEU A 46 -29.22 -7.41 -23.08
CA LEU A 46 -30.31 -6.43 -23.07
C LEU A 46 -31.16 -6.49 -24.35
N GLU A 47 -30.52 -6.53 -25.52
CA GLU A 47 -31.18 -6.64 -26.83
C GLU A 47 -31.99 -7.95 -26.94
N SER A 48 -31.44 -9.06 -26.45
CA SER A 48 -32.09 -10.37 -26.45
C SER A 48 -33.34 -10.39 -25.56
N GLU A 49 -33.25 -9.79 -24.36
CA GLU A 49 -34.37 -9.69 -23.44
C GLU A 49 -35.46 -8.74 -23.96
N ILE A 50 -35.08 -7.64 -24.63
CA ILE A 50 -36.04 -6.75 -25.32
C ILE A 50 -36.76 -7.50 -26.45
N THR A 51 -36.01 -8.21 -27.30
CA THR A 51 -36.57 -9.00 -28.41
C THR A 51 -37.50 -10.10 -27.89
N SER A 52 -37.20 -10.64 -26.70
CA SER A 52 -38.03 -11.64 -26.01
C SER A 52 -39.20 -11.04 -25.21
N VAL A 53 -39.49 -9.74 -25.35
CA VAL A 53 -40.57 -9.01 -24.65
C VAL A 53 -40.41 -9.02 -23.11
N ARG A 54 -39.17 -9.18 -22.62
CA ARG A 54 -38.80 -9.14 -21.19
C ARG A 54 -37.94 -7.92 -20.83
N GLY A 55 -37.74 -6.99 -21.75
CA GLY A 55 -36.89 -5.80 -21.56
C GLY A 55 -37.27 -4.94 -20.34
N ALA A 56 -38.56 -4.86 -19.99
CA ALA A 56 -39.02 -4.09 -18.83
C ALA A 56 -38.64 -4.74 -17.47
N VAL A 57 -38.37 -6.04 -17.45
CA VAL A 57 -37.95 -6.79 -16.25
C VAL A 57 -36.42 -6.90 -16.21
N CYS A 58 -35.76 -6.87 -17.37
CA CYS A 58 -34.31 -6.93 -17.48
C CYS A 58 -33.64 -5.79 -16.69
N SER A 59 -32.72 -6.16 -15.80
CA SER A 59 -31.84 -5.24 -15.09
C SER A 59 -30.46 -5.88 -14.94
N ILE A 60 -29.46 -5.22 -15.52
CA ILE A 60 -28.08 -5.67 -15.64
C ILE A 60 -27.19 -4.71 -14.85
N ILE A 61 -26.36 -5.26 -13.97
CA ILE A 61 -25.27 -4.53 -13.34
C ILE A 61 -23.96 -5.07 -13.89
N CYS A 62 -23.11 -4.20 -14.43
CA CYS A 62 -21.77 -4.56 -14.87
C CYS A 62 -20.74 -3.83 -14.00
N THR A 63 -19.96 -4.58 -13.23
CA THR A 63 -18.89 -4.00 -12.41
C THR A 63 -17.64 -3.77 -13.23
N GLN A 64 -16.94 -2.68 -12.92
CA GLN A 64 -15.65 -2.31 -13.47
C GLN A 64 -14.67 -2.04 -12.31
N PRO A 65 -13.39 -2.42 -12.42
CA PRO A 65 -12.42 -2.21 -11.34
C PRO A 65 -12.13 -0.71 -11.11
N ARG A 66 -12.25 0.12 -12.16
CA ARG A 66 -11.86 1.53 -12.14
C ARG A 66 -13.02 2.48 -12.44
N ARG A 67 -13.02 3.65 -11.80
CA ARG A 67 -14.02 4.72 -12.01
C ARG A 67 -14.06 5.18 -13.47
N ILE A 68 -12.89 5.46 -14.05
CA ILE A 68 -12.77 5.94 -15.44
C ILE A 68 -13.33 4.90 -16.41
N SER A 69 -13.08 3.60 -16.18
CA SER A 69 -13.62 2.52 -17.02
C SER A 69 -15.16 2.47 -16.94
N ALA A 70 -15.75 2.55 -15.75
CA ALA A 70 -17.21 2.56 -15.60
C ALA A 70 -17.86 3.72 -16.37
N MET A 71 -17.25 4.91 -16.31
CA MET A 71 -17.74 6.10 -17.00
C MET A 71 -17.57 5.99 -18.51
N SER A 72 -16.34 5.77 -18.99
CA SER A 72 -16.03 5.77 -20.43
C SER A 72 -16.72 4.64 -21.19
N VAL A 73 -16.84 3.44 -20.58
CA VAL A 73 -17.57 2.31 -21.17
C VAL A 73 -19.05 2.64 -21.27
N SER A 74 -19.65 3.23 -20.22
CA SER A 74 -21.07 3.58 -20.25
C SER A 74 -21.39 4.64 -21.31
N GLU A 75 -20.54 5.66 -21.47
CA GLU A 75 -20.65 6.67 -22.52
C GLU A 75 -20.51 6.07 -23.91
N ARG A 76 -19.52 5.19 -24.09
CA ARG A 76 -19.31 4.47 -25.35
C ARG A 76 -20.51 3.61 -25.72
N VAL A 77 -21.04 2.86 -24.76
CA VAL A 77 -22.19 1.96 -24.98
C VAL A 77 -23.46 2.77 -25.27
N ALA A 78 -23.69 3.89 -24.58
CA ALA A 78 -24.81 4.80 -24.91
C ALA A 78 -24.69 5.35 -26.34
N SER A 79 -23.48 5.79 -26.73
CA SER A 79 -23.19 6.27 -28.09
C SER A 79 -23.40 5.19 -29.16
N GLU A 80 -22.98 3.95 -28.90
CA GLU A 80 -23.20 2.80 -29.80
C GLU A 80 -24.67 2.47 -30.02
N ARG A 81 -25.53 2.81 -29.05
CA ARG A 81 -26.99 2.65 -29.10
C ARG A 81 -27.70 3.87 -29.69
N GLY A 82 -27.00 4.98 -29.92
CA GLY A 82 -27.61 6.22 -30.38
C GLY A 82 -28.46 6.93 -29.32
N GLU A 83 -28.18 6.67 -28.05
CA GLU A 83 -28.94 7.16 -26.89
C GLU A 83 -28.08 8.14 -26.06
N LYS A 84 -28.72 8.97 -25.24
CA LYS A 84 -28.00 9.76 -24.23
C LYS A 84 -27.74 8.91 -22.98
N LEU A 85 -26.62 9.18 -22.33
CA LEU A 85 -26.33 8.57 -21.04
C LEU A 85 -27.43 8.91 -20.02
N GLY A 86 -27.89 7.91 -19.26
CA GLY A 86 -29.01 8.01 -18.33
C GLY A 86 -30.34 7.52 -18.88
N GLU A 87 -30.45 7.22 -20.18
CA GLU A 87 -31.60 6.53 -20.78
C GLU A 87 -31.54 5.04 -20.44
N SER A 88 -31.33 4.12 -21.40
CA SER A 88 -31.24 2.69 -21.11
C SER A 88 -29.91 2.28 -20.45
N VAL A 89 -28.86 3.08 -20.63
CA VAL A 89 -27.50 2.86 -20.12
C VAL A 89 -27.13 3.99 -19.16
N GLY A 90 -26.56 3.63 -18.01
CA GLY A 90 -26.05 4.59 -17.04
C GLY A 90 -24.83 4.08 -16.31
N TYR A 91 -24.28 4.92 -15.44
CA TYR A 91 -23.21 4.52 -14.55
C TYR A 91 -23.40 5.02 -13.11
N LYS A 92 -22.76 4.35 -12.16
CA LYS A 92 -22.64 4.81 -10.78
C LYS A 92 -21.24 4.53 -10.24
N VAL A 93 -20.52 5.58 -9.88
CA VAL A 93 -19.24 5.50 -9.18
C VAL A 93 -19.36 6.25 -7.84
N ARG A 94 -18.28 6.28 -7.04
CA ARG A 94 -18.26 7.11 -5.84
C ARG A 94 -18.36 8.59 -6.23
N LEU A 95 -19.15 9.38 -5.49
CA LEU A 95 -19.44 10.81 -5.69
C LEU A 95 -20.22 11.19 -6.96
N GLU A 96 -20.34 10.29 -7.94
CA GLU A 96 -20.85 10.65 -9.26
C GLU A 96 -21.68 9.52 -9.87
N GLY A 97 -22.69 9.84 -10.65
CA GLY A 97 -23.47 8.84 -11.37
C GLY A 97 -24.59 9.45 -12.17
N MET A 98 -24.95 8.77 -13.26
CA MET A 98 -26.03 9.12 -14.16
C MET A 98 -26.92 7.89 -14.33
N LYS A 99 -28.15 7.98 -13.83
CA LYS A 99 -29.16 6.91 -13.90
C LYS A 99 -30.54 7.54 -14.01
N GLY A 100 -31.25 7.26 -15.09
CA GLY A 100 -32.66 7.63 -15.28
C GLY A 100 -33.62 6.53 -14.83
N ARG A 101 -34.92 6.78 -15.02
CA ARG A 101 -35.98 5.81 -14.69
C ARG A 101 -35.92 4.56 -15.57
N ASP A 102 -35.52 4.72 -16.82
CA ASP A 102 -35.49 3.65 -17.81
C ASP A 102 -34.15 2.91 -17.90
N THR A 103 -33.18 3.27 -17.04
CA THR A 103 -31.85 2.64 -17.06
C THR A 103 -31.92 1.18 -16.65
N ARG A 104 -31.62 0.29 -17.61
CA ARG A 104 -31.61 -1.17 -17.44
C ARG A 104 -30.20 -1.74 -17.38
N LEU A 105 -29.23 -1.07 -18.00
CA LEU A 105 -27.82 -1.43 -17.93
C LEU A 105 -27.06 -0.39 -17.09
N LEU A 106 -26.59 -0.80 -15.92
CA LEU A 106 -25.82 0.06 -15.02
C LEU A 106 -24.38 -0.42 -14.92
N PHE A 107 -23.44 0.40 -15.38
CA PHE A 107 -22.01 0.22 -15.11
C PHE A 107 -21.66 0.81 -13.74
N CYS A 108 -20.94 0.08 -12.89
CA CYS A 108 -20.53 0.64 -11.61
C CYS A 108 -19.17 0.13 -11.17
N THR A 109 -18.54 0.78 -10.19
CA THR A 109 -17.37 0.17 -9.55
C THR A 109 -17.78 -1.00 -8.66
N THR A 110 -16.88 -1.96 -8.47
CA THR A 110 -17.07 -3.12 -7.57
C THR A 110 -17.53 -2.70 -6.18
N GLY A 111 -16.90 -1.65 -5.62
CA GLY A 111 -17.27 -1.09 -4.30
C GLY A 111 -18.70 -0.53 -4.22
N ILE A 112 -19.28 -0.02 -5.32
CA ILE A 112 -20.68 0.45 -5.34
C ILE A 112 -21.65 -0.74 -5.24
N LEU A 113 -21.34 -1.85 -5.90
CA LEU A 113 -22.15 -3.06 -5.80
C LEU A 113 -22.06 -3.68 -4.40
N LEU A 114 -20.87 -3.73 -3.81
CA LEU A 114 -20.68 -4.17 -2.41
C LEU A 114 -21.48 -3.30 -1.44
N ARG A 115 -21.49 -1.98 -1.63
CA ARG A 115 -22.30 -1.08 -0.80
C ARG A 115 -23.80 -1.30 -0.99
N ARG A 116 -24.25 -1.63 -2.21
CA ARG A 116 -25.65 -2.01 -2.44
C ARG A 116 -26.00 -3.32 -1.73
N LEU A 117 -25.08 -4.29 -1.69
CA LEU A 117 -25.25 -5.56 -0.97
C LEU A 117 -25.34 -5.39 0.55
N LEU A 118 -24.79 -4.31 1.12
CA LEU A 118 -24.99 -3.96 2.54
C LEU A 118 -26.47 -3.69 2.85
N VAL A 119 -27.17 -3.01 1.94
CA VAL A 119 -28.57 -2.61 2.12
C VAL A 119 -29.53 -3.68 1.59
N ASP A 120 -29.25 -4.21 0.41
CA ASP A 120 -30.05 -5.21 -0.30
C ASP A 120 -29.23 -6.47 -0.56
N ARG A 121 -29.20 -7.36 0.44
CA ARG A 121 -28.44 -8.62 0.41
C ARG A 121 -28.88 -9.58 -0.70
N ASN A 122 -30.08 -9.40 -1.24
CA ASN A 122 -30.62 -10.25 -2.29
C ASN A 122 -30.55 -9.61 -3.68
N LEU A 123 -30.08 -8.36 -3.81
CA LEU A 123 -30.09 -7.62 -5.08
C LEU A 123 -31.46 -7.66 -5.79
N LYS A 124 -32.55 -7.44 -5.06
CA LYS A 124 -33.93 -7.53 -5.57
C LYS A 124 -34.10 -6.71 -6.86
N GLY A 125 -34.76 -7.31 -7.84
CA GLY A 125 -34.99 -6.71 -9.16
C GLY A 125 -33.81 -6.76 -10.12
N VAL A 126 -32.61 -7.15 -9.68
CA VAL A 126 -31.47 -7.42 -10.59
C VAL A 126 -31.63 -8.82 -11.18
N THR A 127 -31.46 -8.91 -12.50
CA THR A 127 -31.57 -10.15 -13.27
C THR A 127 -30.20 -10.74 -13.63
N HIS A 128 -29.24 -9.87 -13.97
CA HIS A 128 -27.91 -10.25 -14.39
C HIS A 128 -26.87 -9.41 -13.63
N VAL A 129 -25.83 -10.08 -13.12
CA VAL A 129 -24.63 -9.44 -12.61
C VAL A 129 -23.47 -9.85 -13.51
N ILE A 130 -22.73 -8.86 -14.00
CA ILE A 130 -21.54 -9.05 -14.82
C ILE A 130 -20.36 -8.52 -14.03
N VAL A 131 -19.38 -9.36 -13.74
CA VAL A 131 -18.12 -8.93 -13.13
C VAL A 131 -17.06 -8.89 -14.22
N ASP A 132 -16.69 -7.68 -14.65
CA ASP A 132 -15.68 -7.49 -15.69
C ASP A 132 -14.27 -7.44 -15.10
N GLU A 133 -13.28 -7.74 -15.95
CA GLU A 133 -11.85 -7.73 -15.63
C GLU A 133 -11.47 -8.53 -14.37
N VAL A 134 -12.11 -9.69 -14.14
CA VAL A 134 -11.85 -10.53 -12.94
C VAL A 134 -10.39 -10.98 -12.83
N HIS A 135 -9.66 -10.98 -13.94
CA HIS A 135 -8.24 -11.30 -14.01
C HIS A 135 -7.31 -10.27 -13.33
N GLU A 136 -7.79 -9.05 -13.04
CA GLU A 136 -7.00 -8.09 -12.26
C GLU A 136 -6.85 -8.49 -10.78
N ARG A 137 -7.71 -9.43 -10.29
CA ARG A 137 -7.63 -10.02 -8.94
C ARG A 137 -7.49 -8.98 -7.82
N GLY A 138 -8.22 -7.88 -7.94
CA GLY A 138 -8.31 -6.83 -6.93
C GLY A 138 -9.04 -7.30 -5.67
N MET A 139 -8.81 -6.60 -4.55
CA MET A 139 -9.35 -7.03 -3.25
C MET A 139 -10.90 -7.04 -3.24
N ASN A 140 -11.52 -6.01 -3.82
CA ASN A 140 -12.98 -5.91 -3.83
C ASN A 140 -13.61 -6.93 -4.79
N GLU A 141 -12.93 -7.27 -5.89
CA GLU A 141 -13.37 -8.25 -6.88
C GLU A 141 -13.41 -9.64 -6.26
N ASP A 142 -12.31 -10.10 -5.66
CA ASP A 142 -12.25 -11.40 -4.97
C ASP A 142 -13.28 -11.46 -3.82
N PHE A 143 -13.44 -10.37 -3.07
CA PHE A 143 -14.47 -10.27 -2.03
C PHE A 143 -15.89 -10.40 -2.59
N LEU A 144 -16.19 -9.68 -3.67
CA LEU A 144 -17.48 -9.73 -4.35
C LEU A 144 -17.78 -11.15 -4.86
N LEU A 145 -16.79 -11.87 -5.39
CA LEU A 145 -16.98 -13.24 -5.88
C LEU A 145 -17.44 -14.20 -4.76
N ILE A 146 -16.90 -14.07 -3.55
CA ILE A 146 -17.35 -14.86 -2.39
C ILE A 146 -18.81 -14.56 -2.07
N VAL A 147 -19.17 -13.26 -2.00
CA VAL A 147 -20.54 -12.82 -1.67
C VAL A 147 -21.54 -13.24 -2.76
N LEU A 148 -21.16 -13.15 -4.04
CA LEU A 148 -21.99 -13.58 -5.16
C LEU A 148 -22.19 -15.09 -5.17
N LYS A 149 -21.14 -15.88 -4.88
CA LYS A 149 -21.26 -17.34 -4.76
C LYS A 149 -22.29 -17.75 -3.70
N ASP A 150 -22.29 -17.09 -2.54
CA ASP A 150 -23.30 -17.29 -1.50
C ASP A 150 -24.70 -16.75 -1.87
N LEU A 151 -24.77 -15.76 -2.76
CA LEU A 151 -26.05 -15.22 -3.25
C LEU A 151 -26.69 -16.14 -4.29
N LEU A 152 -25.91 -16.75 -5.17
CA LEU A 152 -26.40 -17.62 -6.24
C LEU A 152 -27.17 -18.84 -5.71
N SER A 153 -26.76 -19.40 -4.56
CA SER A 153 -27.49 -20.49 -3.90
C SER A 153 -28.86 -20.06 -3.38
N ARG A 154 -29.04 -18.77 -3.07
CA ARG A 154 -30.30 -18.18 -2.58
C ARG A 154 -31.18 -17.62 -3.71
N ARG A 155 -30.60 -17.35 -4.88
CA ARG A 155 -31.26 -16.79 -6.07
C ARG A 155 -30.95 -17.61 -7.33
N PRO A 156 -31.61 -18.77 -7.52
CA PRO A 156 -31.38 -19.63 -8.68
C PRO A 156 -31.68 -18.96 -10.03
N GLU A 157 -32.51 -17.92 -10.03
CA GLU A 157 -32.87 -17.14 -11.22
C GLU A 157 -31.84 -16.07 -11.62
N LEU A 158 -30.97 -15.66 -10.69
CA LEU A 158 -29.93 -14.65 -10.95
C LEU A 158 -28.85 -15.26 -11.84
N ARG A 159 -28.48 -14.54 -12.91
CA ARG A 159 -27.40 -14.93 -13.82
C ARG A 159 -26.13 -14.17 -13.50
N LEU A 160 -25.01 -14.89 -13.39
CA LEU A 160 -23.68 -14.34 -13.19
C LEU A 160 -22.81 -14.56 -14.44
N VAL A 161 -22.23 -13.47 -14.95
CA VAL A 161 -21.26 -13.52 -16.04
C VAL A 161 -19.93 -12.98 -15.54
N LEU A 162 -18.87 -13.77 -15.65
CA LEU A 162 -17.50 -13.35 -15.33
C LEU A 162 -16.75 -13.09 -16.63
N MET A 163 -16.15 -11.91 -16.79
CA MET A 163 -15.38 -11.58 -17.99
C MET A 163 -13.90 -11.42 -17.64
N SER A 164 -13.05 -12.15 -18.36
CA SER A 164 -11.59 -12.18 -18.15
C SER A 164 -10.86 -11.88 -19.45
N ALA A 165 -9.77 -11.11 -19.38
CA ALA A 165 -8.90 -10.88 -20.52
C ALA A 165 -7.86 -12.00 -20.73
N THR A 166 -7.71 -12.91 -19.76
CA THR A 166 -6.64 -13.92 -19.69
C THR A 166 -7.21 -15.35 -19.69
N LEU A 167 -6.34 -16.33 -19.89
CA LEU A 167 -6.68 -17.75 -19.96
C LEU A 167 -6.95 -18.41 -18.59
N ASP A 168 -6.95 -17.66 -17.48
CA ASP A 168 -7.23 -18.17 -16.11
C ASP A 168 -8.72 -18.51 -15.87
N ALA A 169 -9.45 -18.82 -16.93
CA ALA A 169 -10.87 -19.16 -16.85
C ALA A 169 -11.11 -20.47 -16.08
N GLU A 170 -10.11 -21.36 -16.01
CA GLU A 170 -10.20 -22.64 -15.29
C GLU A 170 -10.24 -22.45 -13.77
N LEU A 171 -9.48 -21.49 -13.22
CA LEU A 171 -9.51 -21.17 -11.79
C LEU A 171 -10.91 -20.69 -11.38
N PHE A 172 -11.48 -19.74 -12.14
CA PHE A 172 -12.84 -19.25 -11.90
C PHE A 172 -13.88 -20.36 -12.13
N SER A 173 -13.71 -21.20 -13.16
CA SER A 173 -14.63 -22.30 -13.46
C SER A 173 -14.68 -23.28 -12.30
N SER A 174 -13.50 -23.72 -11.82
CA SER A 174 -13.36 -24.61 -10.67
C SER A 174 -13.99 -24.03 -9.41
N TYR A 175 -13.77 -22.73 -9.15
CA TYR A 175 -14.36 -22.05 -8.00
C TYR A 175 -15.89 -22.00 -8.02
N PHE A 176 -16.49 -21.86 -9.21
CA PHE A 176 -17.95 -21.88 -9.39
C PHE A 176 -18.50 -23.27 -9.77
N GLY A 177 -17.78 -24.35 -9.44
CA GLY A 177 -18.28 -25.73 -9.57
C GLY A 177 -18.29 -26.26 -11.01
N GLY A 178 -17.28 -25.89 -11.81
CA GLY A 178 -17.16 -26.29 -13.22
C GLY A 178 -18.01 -25.42 -14.16
N ALA A 179 -18.13 -24.12 -13.88
CA ALA A 179 -18.93 -23.20 -14.69
C ALA A 179 -18.48 -23.16 -16.17
N THR A 180 -19.43 -22.99 -17.09
CA THR A 180 -19.15 -23.04 -18.54
C THR A 180 -18.23 -21.89 -18.94
N VAL A 181 -17.14 -22.21 -19.65
CA VAL A 181 -16.19 -21.24 -20.20
C VAL A 181 -16.43 -21.08 -21.71
N ILE A 182 -16.56 -19.83 -22.15
CA ILE A 182 -16.58 -19.46 -23.58
C ILE A 182 -15.35 -18.61 -23.87
N ASN A 183 -14.58 -19.01 -24.87
CA ASN A 183 -13.45 -18.25 -25.36
C ASN A 183 -13.85 -17.45 -26.61
N ILE A 184 -13.66 -16.13 -26.56
CA ILE A 184 -13.83 -15.23 -27.70
C ILE A 184 -12.43 -14.97 -28.28
N PRO A 185 -12.18 -15.33 -29.55
CA PRO A 185 -10.88 -15.10 -30.16
C PRO A 185 -10.55 -13.61 -30.17
N GLY A 186 -9.32 -13.26 -29.82
CA GLY A 186 -8.78 -11.91 -29.93
C GLY A 186 -8.65 -11.47 -31.40
N PHE A 187 -8.66 -10.16 -31.62
CA PHE A 187 -8.14 -9.58 -32.86
C PHE A 187 -7.01 -8.61 -32.47
N THR A 188 -5.78 -9.10 -32.59
CA THR A 188 -4.57 -8.28 -32.51
C THR A 188 -3.76 -8.54 -33.76
N TYR A 189 -3.21 -7.49 -34.36
CA TYR A 189 -2.21 -7.66 -35.40
C TYR A 189 -0.99 -8.41 -34.82
N PRO A 190 -0.27 -9.20 -35.65
CA PRO A 190 0.88 -9.94 -35.17
C PRO A 190 1.94 -8.99 -34.60
N VAL A 191 2.45 -9.33 -33.40
CA VAL A 191 3.52 -8.58 -32.74
C VAL A 191 4.77 -9.44 -32.64
N ARG A 192 5.85 -9.05 -33.31
CA ARG A 192 7.13 -9.74 -33.22
C ARG A 192 7.78 -9.42 -31.88
N THR A 193 8.26 -10.44 -31.18
CA THR A 193 8.91 -10.29 -29.87
C THR A 193 10.40 -10.56 -30.01
N HIS A 194 11.21 -9.65 -29.46
CA HIS A 194 12.67 -9.75 -29.41
C HIS A 194 13.09 -9.80 -27.93
N PHE A 195 13.78 -10.86 -27.51
CA PHE A 195 14.39 -10.94 -26.19
C PHE A 195 15.76 -10.26 -26.19
N LEU A 196 16.37 -10.11 -25.01
CA LEU A 196 17.63 -9.39 -24.87
C LEU A 196 18.72 -9.94 -25.81
N GLU A 197 18.87 -11.26 -25.89
CA GLU A 197 19.79 -11.93 -26.80
C GLU A 197 19.56 -11.58 -28.28
N ASP A 198 18.28 -11.53 -28.71
CA ASP A 198 17.91 -11.12 -30.07
C ASP A 198 18.27 -9.66 -30.33
N ILE A 199 18.03 -8.78 -29.34
CA ILE A 199 18.29 -7.33 -29.44
C ILE A 199 19.79 -7.06 -29.55
N LEU A 200 20.62 -7.73 -28.74
CA LEU A 200 22.07 -7.56 -28.76
C LEU A 200 22.66 -8.06 -30.09
N ASP A 201 22.18 -9.19 -30.60
CA ASP A 201 22.69 -9.78 -31.84
C ASP A 201 22.28 -8.96 -33.07
N MET A 202 21.02 -8.49 -33.13
CA MET A 202 20.51 -7.71 -34.28
C MET A 202 21.09 -6.30 -34.34
N THR A 203 21.39 -5.68 -33.19
CA THR A 203 21.90 -4.31 -33.13
C THR A 203 23.41 -4.21 -33.02
N GLY A 204 24.07 -5.28 -32.55
CA GLY A 204 25.50 -5.27 -32.24
C GLY A 204 25.88 -4.50 -30.98
N TYR A 205 24.92 -4.10 -30.14
CA TYR A 205 25.19 -3.43 -28.87
C TYR A 205 25.98 -4.33 -27.92
N ARG A 206 26.99 -3.77 -27.24
CA ARG A 206 27.81 -4.50 -26.26
C ARG A 206 27.46 -4.12 -24.83
N LEU A 207 27.05 -5.08 -24.04
CA LEU A 207 26.90 -4.90 -22.60
C LEU A 207 28.25 -5.09 -21.91
N THR A 208 28.59 -4.16 -21.03
CA THR A 208 29.77 -4.20 -20.17
C THR A 208 29.34 -3.99 -18.73
N PRO A 209 30.15 -4.36 -17.73
CA PRO A 209 29.81 -4.11 -16.33
C PRO A 209 29.61 -2.61 -16.00
N TYR A 210 30.15 -1.69 -16.81
CA TYR A 210 30.13 -0.25 -16.55
C TYR A 210 28.96 0.46 -17.23
N ASN A 211 28.63 0.10 -18.48
CA ASN A 211 27.55 0.76 -19.23
C ASN A 211 26.14 0.25 -18.85
N GLN A 212 26.04 -0.62 -17.86
CA GLN A 212 24.77 -1.09 -17.30
C GLN A 212 24.39 -0.43 -15.98
N ILE A 213 25.32 0.32 -15.39
CA ILE A 213 25.06 1.00 -14.13
C ILE A 213 24.20 2.21 -14.44
N ASP A 214 22.93 2.16 -14.02
CA ASP A 214 22.05 3.31 -14.10
C ASP A 214 22.61 4.43 -13.18
N ASP A 215 23.01 5.55 -13.79
CA ASP A 215 23.91 6.58 -13.25
C ASP A 215 23.20 7.78 -12.58
N TYR A 216 21.98 7.58 -12.06
CA TYR A 216 21.15 8.67 -11.51
C TYR A 216 20.83 8.56 -10.00
N GLY A 217 20.49 9.72 -9.40
CA GLY A 217 19.94 9.85 -8.06
C GLY A 217 20.96 9.98 -6.91
N GLN A 218 20.46 10.20 -5.68
CA GLN A 218 21.25 10.15 -4.43
C GLN A 218 21.91 8.76 -4.19
N GLU A 219 21.66 7.78 -5.06
CA GLU A 219 22.18 6.42 -5.03
C GLU A 219 23.69 6.30 -5.34
N LYS A 220 24.39 7.39 -5.68
CA LYS A 220 25.88 7.42 -5.68
C LYS A 220 26.47 6.82 -4.40
N MET A 221 25.81 6.98 -3.25
CA MET A 221 26.28 6.45 -1.96
C MET A 221 25.93 4.97 -1.69
N TRP A 222 24.85 4.44 -2.25
CA TRP A 222 24.39 3.08 -1.92
C TRP A 222 25.00 2.02 -2.85
N LYS A 223 25.04 2.24 -4.16
CA LYS A 223 25.60 1.27 -5.13
C LYS A 223 27.12 1.09 -4.98
N MET A 224 27.82 2.09 -4.44
CA MET A 224 29.27 2.01 -4.16
C MET A 224 29.62 1.35 -2.81
N SER A 225 28.69 1.20 -1.88
CA SER A 225 28.96 0.52 -0.61
C SER A 225 28.80 -1.00 -0.74
N LYS A 226 29.91 -1.68 -1.00
CA LYS A 226 30.05 -3.15 -0.94
C LYS A 226 29.76 -3.77 0.46
N GLN A 227 29.17 -3.02 1.40
CA GLN A 227 28.95 -3.41 2.79
C GLN A 227 27.48 -3.30 3.26
N ALA A 228 26.50 -3.46 2.36
CA ALA A 228 25.14 -3.79 2.81
C ALA A 228 25.07 -5.29 3.17
N PRO A 229 24.49 -5.68 4.32
CA PRO A 229 24.26 -7.10 4.63
C PRO A 229 23.39 -7.70 3.52
N ARG A 230 23.79 -8.88 3.02
CA ARG A 230 23.08 -9.61 1.94
C ARG A 230 21.57 -9.59 2.20
N LYS A 231 20.84 -8.74 1.48
CA LYS A 231 19.38 -8.66 1.56
C LYS A 231 18.83 -10.06 1.25
N ARG A 232 17.81 -10.52 1.99
CA ARG A 232 17.01 -11.69 1.58
C ARG A 232 16.45 -11.37 0.20
N LYS A 233 17.01 -12.00 -0.83
CA LYS A 233 16.52 -11.84 -2.21
C LYS A 233 15.12 -12.44 -2.29
N SER A 234 14.25 -11.82 -3.08
CA SER A 234 12.96 -12.43 -3.42
C SER A 234 13.20 -13.82 -4.04
N GLN A 235 12.28 -14.76 -3.81
CA GLN A 235 12.34 -16.10 -4.41
C GLN A 235 12.50 -16.02 -5.93
N ILE A 236 11.85 -15.05 -6.57
CA ILE A 236 11.92 -14.82 -8.02
C ILE A 236 13.32 -14.37 -8.42
N ALA A 237 13.95 -13.46 -7.66
CA ALA A 237 15.30 -12.99 -7.96
C ALA A 237 16.34 -14.12 -7.84
N SER A 238 16.17 -15.03 -6.88
CA SER A 238 17.01 -16.23 -6.77
C SER A 238 16.81 -17.18 -7.94
N ALA A 239 15.56 -17.43 -8.32
CA ALA A 239 15.23 -18.31 -9.45
C ALA A 239 15.83 -17.77 -10.76
N VAL A 240 15.74 -16.45 -10.99
CA VAL A 240 16.34 -15.77 -12.15
C VAL A 240 17.86 -15.93 -12.18
N GLU A 241 18.54 -15.80 -11.03
CA GLU A 241 19.99 -16.01 -10.97
C GLU A 241 20.39 -17.46 -11.28
N ASP A 242 19.60 -18.43 -10.84
CA ASP A 242 19.88 -19.84 -11.08
C ASP A 242 19.58 -20.23 -12.53
N THR A 243 18.53 -19.68 -13.15
CA THR A 243 18.26 -19.90 -14.58
C THR A 243 19.29 -19.22 -15.48
N LEU A 244 19.78 -18.03 -15.12
CA LEU A 244 20.87 -17.36 -15.85
C LEU A 244 22.16 -18.20 -15.85
N LYS A 245 22.52 -18.83 -14.71
CA LYS A 245 23.70 -19.71 -14.64
C LYS A 245 23.55 -20.98 -15.46
N ALA A 246 22.33 -21.47 -15.62
CA ALA A 246 22.02 -22.69 -16.38
C ALA A 246 21.81 -22.44 -17.88
N ALA A 247 21.60 -21.19 -18.30
CA ALA A 247 21.26 -20.85 -19.67
C ALA A 247 22.41 -21.08 -20.65
N ASN A 248 22.07 -21.60 -21.83
CA ASN A 248 23.00 -21.83 -22.92
C ASN A 248 22.65 -20.92 -24.12
N PHE A 249 23.60 -20.08 -24.55
CA PHE A 249 23.44 -19.11 -25.64
C PHE A 249 24.31 -19.43 -26.86
N ASN A 250 24.71 -20.70 -27.05
CA ASN A 250 25.64 -21.12 -28.11
C ASN A 250 25.18 -20.79 -29.54
N GLU A 251 23.89 -20.56 -29.77
CA GLU A 251 23.33 -20.20 -31.07
C GLU A 251 23.60 -18.74 -31.47
N TYR A 252 24.01 -17.88 -30.52
CA TYR A 252 24.28 -16.47 -30.75
C TYR A 252 25.77 -16.17 -30.93
N SER A 253 26.09 -15.00 -31.49
CA SER A 253 27.47 -14.58 -31.71
C SER A 253 28.29 -14.55 -30.42
N SER A 254 29.63 -14.70 -30.53
CA SER A 254 30.53 -14.63 -29.37
C SER A 254 30.38 -13.31 -28.60
N GLN A 255 30.18 -12.21 -29.33
CA GLN A 255 29.95 -10.88 -28.77
C GLN A 255 28.65 -10.81 -27.95
N THR A 256 27.56 -11.41 -28.44
CA THR A 256 26.28 -11.48 -27.71
C THR A 256 26.43 -12.30 -26.43
N ARG A 257 27.14 -13.44 -26.49
CA ARG A 257 27.41 -14.28 -25.31
C ARG A 257 28.23 -13.56 -24.24
N GLU A 258 29.27 -12.82 -24.64
CA GLU A 258 30.06 -11.98 -23.74
C GLU A 258 29.20 -10.89 -23.09
N SER A 259 28.35 -10.23 -23.88
CA SER A 259 27.43 -9.19 -23.39
C SER A 259 26.43 -9.75 -22.38
N LEU A 260 25.82 -10.91 -22.65
CA LEU A 260 24.88 -11.58 -21.75
C LEU A 260 25.55 -12.02 -20.44
N SER A 261 26.82 -12.44 -20.48
CA SER A 261 27.58 -12.78 -19.26
C SER A 261 27.81 -11.58 -18.34
N CYS A 262 27.78 -10.37 -18.89
CA CYS A 262 27.88 -9.13 -18.13
C CYS A 262 26.52 -8.61 -17.65
N TRP A 263 25.40 -9.16 -18.12
CA TRP A 263 24.07 -8.60 -17.86
C TRP A 263 23.71 -8.64 -16.37
N ASN A 264 23.29 -7.50 -15.83
CA ASN A 264 22.90 -7.38 -14.42
C ASN A 264 21.37 -7.33 -14.25
N PRO A 265 20.74 -8.35 -13.62
CA PRO A 265 19.30 -8.38 -13.41
C PRO A 265 18.79 -7.32 -12.43
N ASP A 266 19.64 -6.65 -11.65
CA ASP A 266 19.20 -5.60 -10.71
C ASP A 266 19.01 -4.23 -11.39
N CYS A 267 19.71 -3.98 -12.51
CA CYS A 267 19.60 -2.71 -13.26
C CYS A 267 18.36 -2.67 -14.16
N ILE A 268 17.98 -1.47 -14.61
CA ILE A 268 16.95 -1.26 -15.65
C ILE A 268 17.60 -1.17 -17.03
N GLY A 269 18.80 -0.58 -17.12
CA GLY A 269 19.57 -0.52 -18.36
C GLY A 269 19.27 0.72 -19.20
N PHE A 270 19.41 1.91 -18.63
CA PHE A 270 19.06 3.18 -19.29
C PHE A 270 19.83 3.40 -20.60
N ASN A 271 21.11 3.05 -20.64
CA ASN A 271 21.93 3.14 -21.86
C ASN A 271 21.41 2.20 -22.97
N LEU A 272 20.92 1.02 -22.59
CA LEU A 272 20.34 0.08 -23.55
C LEU A 272 19.00 0.61 -24.06
N ILE A 273 18.15 1.17 -23.19
CA ILE A 273 16.89 1.81 -23.59
C ILE A 273 17.13 2.95 -24.58
N GLU A 274 18.03 3.88 -24.24
CA GLU A 274 18.41 5.00 -25.10
C GLU A 274 18.89 4.51 -26.47
N TYR A 275 19.75 3.49 -26.49
CA TYR A 275 20.28 2.93 -27.73
C TYR A 275 19.19 2.26 -28.58
N VAL A 276 18.30 1.46 -27.98
CA VAL A 276 17.17 0.83 -28.68
C VAL A 276 16.20 1.89 -29.22
N LEU A 277 15.96 2.98 -28.48
CA LEU A 277 15.16 4.10 -28.97
C LEU A 277 15.81 4.78 -30.18
N CYS A 278 17.12 5.03 -30.16
CA CYS A 278 17.84 5.53 -31.33
C CYS A 278 17.71 4.58 -32.53
N TYR A 279 17.92 3.28 -32.32
CA TYR A 279 17.77 2.26 -33.36
C TYR A 279 16.38 2.30 -33.98
N ILE A 280 15.32 2.32 -33.16
CA ILE A 280 13.93 2.41 -33.63
C ILE A 280 13.73 3.70 -34.43
N CYS A 281 14.14 4.86 -33.91
CA CYS A 281 13.98 6.15 -34.59
C CYS A 281 14.71 6.24 -35.94
N GLU A 282 15.83 5.53 -36.13
CA GLU A 282 16.63 5.59 -37.36
C GLU A 282 16.36 4.46 -38.37
N LYS A 283 16.02 3.27 -37.89
CA LYS A 283 15.95 2.04 -38.72
C LYS A 283 14.54 1.51 -38.92
N GLU A 284 13.61 1.83 -38.03
CA GLU A 284 12.27 1.26 -38.05
C GLU A 284 11.21 2.17 -38.69
N ARG A 285 10.15 1.52 -39.18
CA ARG A 285 8.96 2.17 -39.79
C ARG A 285 8.26 3.15 -38.83
N PRO A 286 7.40 4.06 -39.33
CA PRO A 286 6.63 4.98 -38.49
C PRO A 286 5.73 4.29 -37.47
N GLY A 287 5.63 4.88 -36.28
CA GLY A 287 4.78 4.40 -35.18
C GLY A 287 5.26 4.94 -33.83
N ALA A 288 4.35 5.10 -32.88
CA ALA A 288 4.72 5.54 -31.54
C ALA A 288 5.41 4.43 -30.74
N VAL A 289 6.29 4.84 -29.82
CA VAL A 289 7.02 3.93 -28.92
C VAL A 289 6.47 4.07 -27.51
N LEU A 290 6.13 2.95 -26.88
CA LEU A 290 5.72 2.88 -25.48
C LEU A 290 6.79 2.15 -24.66
N VAL A 291 7.37 2.83 -23.68
CA VAL A 291 8.42 2.29 -22.81
C VAL A 291 7.86 2.02 -21.42
N PHE A 292 7.88 0.76 -20.98
CA PHE A 292 7.48 0.38 -19.63
C PHE A 292 8.66 0.50 -18.65
N MET A 293 8.47 1.30 -17.61
CA MET A 293 9.44 1.61 -16.54
C MET A 293 8.86 1.29 -15.16
N THR A 294 9.69 1.25 -14.11
CA THR A 294 9.23 0.80 -12.78
C THR A 294 8.53 1.88 -11.96
N GLY A 295 8.94 3.15 -12.08
CA GLY A 295 8.35 4.25 -11.34
C GLY A 295 8.79 5.63 -11.79
N TRP A 296 8.28 6.65 -11.09
CA TRP A 296 8.47 8.07 -11.43
C TRP A 296 9.94 8.52 -11.49
N ASP A 297 10.74 8.15 -10.49
CA ASP A 297 12.16 8.55 -10.43
C ASP A 297 12.93 8.02 -11.64
N ASP A 298 12.64 6.80 -12.06
CA ASP A 298 13.28 6.16 -13.22
C ASP A 298 12.81 6.81 -14.52
N ILE A 299 11.52 7.14 -14.64
CA ILE A 299 10.95 7.82 -15.80
C ILE A 299 11.61 9.18 -16.01
N ASN A 300 11.72 9.99 -14.94
CA ASN A 300 12.32 11.32 -15.05
C ASN A 300 13.81 11.24 -15.36
N SER A 301 14.54 10.35 -14.69
CA SER A 301 15.97 10.21 -14.92
C SER A 301 16.29 9.74 -16.34
N LEU A 302 15.44 8.87 -16.91
CA LEU A 302 15.54 8.49 -18.31
C LEU A 302 15.15 9.67 -19.21
N ASN A 303 14.08 10.38 -18.90
CA ASN A 303 13.64 11.55 -19.65
C ASN A 303 14.76 12.60 -19.81
N ASP A 304 15.43 12.96 -18.71
CA ASP A 304 16.54 13.92 -18.71
C ASP A 304 17.70 13.44 -19.61
N LYS A 305 18.01 12.14 -19.55
CA LYS A 305 19.02 11.51 -20.40
C LYS A 305 18.64 11.54 -21.87
N LEU A 306 17.39 11.23 -22.21
CA LEU A 306 16.90 11.24 -23.59
C LEU A 306 16.87 12.66 -24.17
N GLN A 307 16.55 13.67 -23.35
CA GLN A 307 16.60 15.09 -23.77
C GLN A 307 18.02 15.57 -24.06
N ALA A 308 19.04 15.01 -23.38
CA ALA A 308 20.44 15.32 -23.66
C ALA A 308 20.97 14.67 -24.96
N ASN A 309 20.25 13.69 -25.51
CA ASN A 309 20.65 12.99 -26.72
C ASN A 309 20.35 13.84 -27.98
N ARG A 310 21.28 13.86 -28.94
CA ARG A 310 21.16 14.66 -30.17
C ARG A 310 19.96 14.30 -31.06
N ILE A 311 19.53 13.05 -31.05
CA ILE A 311 18.42 12.55 -31.88
C ILE A 311 17.13 12.59 -31.06
N LEU A 312 17.15 12.04 -29.85
CA LEU A 312 15.95 11.84 -29.04
C LEU A 312 15.48 13.11 -28.32
N GLY A 313 16.38 14.08 -28.14
CA GLY A 313 16.07 15.39 -27.58
C GLY A 313 15.68 16.45 -28.62
N ASP A 314 15.70 16.13 -29.92
CA ASP A 314 15.31 17.05 -30.98
C ASP A 314 13.78 17.11 -31.11
N PRO A 315 13.13 18.24 -30.74
CA PRO A 315 11.67 18.35 -30.77
C PRO A 315 11.09 18.30 -32.19
N THR A 316 11.90 18.51 -33.23
CA THR A 316 11.46 18.39 -34.63
C THR A 316 11.39 16.94 -35.10
N ARG A 317 11.98 16.01 -34.34
CA ARG A 317 12.03 14.58 -34.66
C ARG A 317 11.27 13.72 -33.65
N VAL A 318 11.26 14.11 -32.38
CA VAL A 318 10.72 13.30 -31.28
C VAL A 318 9.84 14.14 -30.37
N LEU A 319 8.64 13.63 -30.10
CA LEU A 319 7.75 14.12 -29.03
C LEU A 319 7.88 13.18 -27.83
N LEU A 320 8.63 13.59 -26.82
CA LEU A 320 8.86 12.83 -25.60
C LEU A 320 7.81 13.18 -24.53
N LEU A 321 7.06 12.17 -24.09
CA LEU A 321 6.00 12.31 -23.09
C LEU A 321 6.21 11.32 -21.94
N THR A 322 5.81 11.71 -20.74
CA THR A 322 5.80 10.84 -19.56
C THR A 322 4.36 10.50 -19.17
N CYS A 323 4.15 9.33 -18.59
CA CYS A 323 2.84 8.87 -18.14
C CYS A 323 2.95 8.10 -16.82
N HIS A 324 2.46 8.70 -15.74
CA HIS A 324 2.44 8.09 -14.42
C HIS A 324 1.13 8.39 -13.70
N GLY A 325 0.72 7.50 -12.80
CA GLY A 325 -0.53 7.67 -12.03
C GLY A 325 -0.54 8.94 -11.15
N SER A 326 0.64 9.45 -10.81
CA SER A 326 0.83 10.73 -10.13
C SER A 326 1.07 11.92 -11.08
N MET A 327 0.58 11.90 -12.31
CA MET A 327 0.59 13.11 -13.17
C MET A 327 -0.74 13.85 -13.10
N ALA A 328 -0.75 15.11 -13.54
CA ALA A 328 -2.01 15.83 -13.71
C ALA A 328 -2.78 15.23 -14.90
N SER A 329 -4.12 15.18 -14.81
CA SER A 329 -4.94 14.59 -15.89
C SER A 329 -4.82 15.34 -17.21
N SER A 330 -4.48 16.64 -17.19
CA SER A 330 -4.20 17.41 -18.41
C SER A 330 -2.95 16.90 -19.13
N GLU A 331 -1.88 16.58 -18.41
CA GLU A 331 -0.63 16.07 -18.97
C GLU A 331 -0.82 14.63 -19.49
N GLN A 332 -1.57 13.80 -18.76
CA GLN A 332 -1.92 12.46 -19.21
C GLN A 332 -2.75 12.47 -20.48
N ARG A 333 -3.50 13.54 -20.78
CA ARG A 333 -4.29 13.60 -22.02
C ARG A 333 -3.43 13.78 -23.27
N LEU A 334 -2.28 14.43 -23.15
CA LEU A 334 -1.37 14.70 -24.27
C LEU A 334 -0.89 13.42 -24.96
N ILE A 335 -0.88 12.28 -24.26
CA ILE A 335 -0.45 10.99 -24.83
C ILE A 335 -1.42 10.46 -25.90
N PHE A 336 -2.68 10.91 -25.89
CA PHE A 336 -3.69 10.48 -26.85
C PHE A 336 -3.66 11.30 -28.15
N ASP A 337 -3.00 12.45 -28.14
CA ASP A 337 -2.90 13.31 -29.31
C ASP A 337 -1.91 12.69 -30.32
N GLU A 338 -2.22 12.83 -31.61
CA GLU A 338 -1.34 12.38 -32.68
C GLU A 338 -0.19 13.40 -32.87
N PRO A 339 1.06 12.93 -33.03
CA PRO A 339 2.18 13.84 -33.27
C PRO A 339 2.10 14.48 -34.66
N GLU A 340 2.81 15.60 -34.83
CA GLU A 340 2.96 16.24 -36.15
C GLU A 340 3.62 15.29 -37.16
N SER A 341 3.36 15.52 -38.46
CA SER A 341 3.89 14.67 -39.53
C SER A 341 5.42 14.64 -39.52
N GLY A 342 6.00 13.45 -39.38
CA GLY A 342 7.46 13.24 -39.32
C GLY A 342 8.02 13.22 -37.90
N VAL A 343 7.23 13.57 -36.88
CA VAL A 343 7.62 13.50 -35.47
C VAL A 343 7.22 12.16 -34.89
N ARG A 344 8.15 11.48 -34.20
CA ARG A 344 7.88 10.22 -33.50
C ARG A 344 7.51 10.47 -32.05
N LYS A 345 6.35 9.98 -31.62
CA LYS A 345 5.93 10.02 -30.23
C LYS A 345 6.60 8.90 -29.42
N ILE A 346 7.22 9.24 -28.30
CA ILE A 346 7.80 8.31 -27.32
C ILE A 346 7.14 8.56 -25.97
N VAL A 347 6.51 7.53 -25.40
CA VAL A 347 5.82 7.62 -24.11
C VAL A 347 6.52 6.75 -23.08
N LEU A 348 7.05 7.37 -22.02
CA LEU A 348 7.63 6.68 -20.87
C LEU A 348 6.55 6.45 -19.81
N ALA A 349 6.19 5.20 -19.56
CA ALA A 349 5.04 4.86 -18.71
C ALA A 349 5.33 3.77 -17.68
N THR A 350 4.57 3.75 -16.59
CA THR A 350 4.51 2.57 -15.69
C THR A 350 3.47 1.56 -16.18
N ASN A 351 3.17 0.55 -15.34
CA ASN A 351 2.07 -0.38 -15.56
C ASN A 351 0.68 0.28 -15.74
N ILE A 352 0.53 1.59 -15.54
CA ILE A 352 -0.71 2.31 -15.89
C ILE A 352 -1.08 2.16 -17.37
N ALA A 353 -0.09 2.06 -18.27
CA ALA A 353 -0.32 1.86 -19.69
C ALA A 353 -0.63 0.39 -20.07
N GLU A 354 -0.47 -0.55 -19.12
CA GLU A 354 -0.69 -1.97 -19.33
C GLU A 354 -2.17 -2.32 -19.44
N THR A 355 -3.02 -1.63 -18.68
CA THR A 355 -4.48 -1.85 -18.61
C THR A 355 -5.27 -0.55 -18.70
N SER A 356 -4.91 0.48 -17.93
CA SER A 356 -5.74 1.66 -17.66
C SER A 356 -5.83 2.68 -18.79
N ILE A 357 -4.83 2.71 -19.67
CA ILE A 357 -4.70 3.73 -20.72
C ILE A 357 -4.49 3.05 -22.07
N THR A 358 -5.21 3.50 -23.09
CA THR A 358 -5.13 2.97 -24.46
C THR A 358 -4.64 4.04 -25.41
N ILE A 359 -3.35 3.99 -25.74
CA ILE A 359 -2.72 4.82 -26.77
C ILE A 359 -2.89 4.07 -28.10
N ASN A 360 -3.51 4.71 -29.10
CA ASN A 360 -3.94 4.02 -30.31
C ASN A 360 -2.79 3.83 -31.32
N ASP A 361 -1.84 4.75 -31.39
CA ASP A 361 -0.78 4.81 -32.41
C ASP A 361 0.51 4.07 -32.03
N VAL A 362 0.49 3.28 -30.94
CA VAL A 362 1.65 2.49 -30.50
C VAL A 362 1.90 1.32 -31.44
N VAL A 363 3.14 1.23 -31.94
CA VAL A 363 3.62 0.15 -32.81
C VAL A 363 4.83 -0.55 -32.20
N PHE A 364 5.61 0.16 -31.38
CA PHE A 364 6.79 -0.37 -30.72
C PHE A 364 6.61 -0.33 -29.21
N VAL A 365 6.90 -1.44 -28.55
CA VAL A 365 6.91 -1.53 -27.08
C VAL A 365 8.31 -1.90 -26.61
N ILE A 366 8.83 -1.17 -25.62
CA ILE A 366 10.05 -1.52 -24.89
C ILE A 366 9.63 -1.92 -23.48
N ASP A 367 9.97 -3.15 -23.08
CA ASP A 367 9.60 -3.72 -21.79
C ASP A 367 10.83 -4.03 -20.94
N CYS A 368 11.01 -3.32 -19.83
CA CYS A 368 12.09 -3.59 -18.87
C CYS A 368 11.84 -4.85 -18.03
N GLY A 369 10.63 -5.42 -18.05
CA GLY A 369 10.29 -6.65 -17.31
C GLY A 369 10.04 -6.45 -15.81
N LYS A 370 10.10 -5.21 -15.32
CA LYS A 370 9.88 -4.88 -13.92
C LYS A 370 8.71 -3.90 -13.73
N ALA A 371 8.15 -3.91 -12.53
CA ALA A 371 7.20 -2.93 -12.04
C ALA A 371 7.39 -2.75 -10.52
N LYS A 372 7.08 -1.57 -9.97
CA LYS A 372 6.95 -1.43 -8.52
C LYS A 372 5.61 -2.00 -8.09
N GLU A 373 5.64 -3.01 -7.22
CA GLU A 373 4.44 -3.65 -6.70
C GLU A 373 4.31 -3.44 -5.20
N THR A 374 3.07 -3.25 -4.74
CA THR A 374 2.75 -3.25 -3.32
C THR A 374 2.76 -4.68 -2.81
N SER A 375 3.55 -4.91 -1.76
CA SER A 375 3.62 -6.16 -1.00
C SER A 375 3.43 -5.85 0.48
N TYR A 376 3.07 -6.86 1.27
CA TYR A 376 2.82 -6.72 2.69
C TYR A 376 3.71 -7.69 3.47
N ASP A 377 4.54 -7.15 4.34
CA ASP A 377 5.36 -7.93 5.26
C ASP A 377 4.57 -8.16 6.55
N ALA A 378 3.89 -9.31 6.64
CA ALA A 378 3.06 -9.66 7.78
C ALA A 378 3.83 -9.80 9.10
N LEU A 379 5.16 -10.01 9.07
CA LEU A 379 5.96 -10.09 10.28
C LEU A 379 6.22 -8.72 10.90
N ASN A 380 6.39 -7.70 10.06
CA ASN A 380 6.67 -6.33 10.50
C ASN A 380 5.46 -5.39 10.36
N ASN A 381 4.31 -5.91 9.90
CA ASN A 381 3.09 -5.14 9.63
C ASN A 381 3.38 -3.91 8.73
N THR A 382 4.25 -4.11 7.72
CA THR A 382 4.78 -3.02 6.90
C THR A 382 4.44 -3.23 5.43
N SER A 383 3.74 -2.25 4.86
CA SER A 383 3.54 -2.15 3.42
C SER A 383 4.85 -1.82 2.71
N CYS A 384 5.18 -2.60 1.69
CA CYS A 384 6.41 -2.50 0.91
C CYS A 384 6.07 -2.11 -0.52
N LEU A 385 6.84 -1.20 -1.12
CA LEU A 385 6.76 -0.85 -2.54
C LEU A 385 8.12 -1.12 -3.16
N LEU A 386 8.29 -2.32 -3.70
CA LEU A 386 9.57 -2.82 -4.19
C LEU A 386 9.49 -3.09 -5.69
N PRO A 387 10.57 -2.85 -6.45
CA PRO A 387 10.68 -3.35 -7.81
C PRO A 387 10.63 -4.89 -7.81
N SER A 388 9.70 -5.45 -8.56
CA SER A 388 9.57 -6.89 -8.79
C SER A 388 9.53 -7.19 -10.29
N TRP A 389 9.94 -8.41 -10.65
CA TRP A 389 9.69 -8.95 -11.98
C TRP A 389 8.19 -9.10 -12.20
N ILE A 390 7.74 -8.77 -13.41
CA ILE A 390 6.34 -8.88 -13.80
C ILE A 390 5.95 -10.33 -14.07
N SER A 391 4.64 -10.57 -14.20
CA SER A 391 4.12 -11.86 -14.62
C SER A 391 4.23 -12.10 -16.13
N THR A 392 4.18 -13.36 -16.57
CA THR A 392 4.15 -13.69 -18.00
C THR A 392 2.94 -13.07 -18.70
N VAL A 393 1.79 -13.02 -18.01
CA VAL A 393 0.55 -12.40 -18.48
C VAL A 393 0.74 -10.88 -18.63
N SER A 394 1.36 -10.20 -17.66
CA SER A 394 1.68 -8.78 -17.78
C SER A 394 2.57 -8.50 -18.99
N ALA A 395 3.61 -9.32 -19.20
CA ALA A 395 4.47 -9.21 -20.38
C ALA A 395 3.71 -9.44 -21.70
N GLN A 396 2.68 -10.30 -21.72
CA GLN A 396 1.80 -10.49 -22.87
C GLN A 396 0.87 -9.29 -23.08
N GLN A 397 0.33 -8.71 -22.02
CA GLN A 397 -0.49 -7.49 -22.08
C GLN A 397 0.31 -6.31 -22.61
N ARG A 398 1.55 -6.12 -22.14
CA ARG A 398 2.50 -5.12 -22.66
C ARG A 398 2.76 -5.32 -24.14
N ARG A 399 3.07 -6.55 -24.57
CA ARG A 399 3.23 -6.93 -25.99
C ARG A 399 1.99 -6.55 -26.82
N GLY A 400 0.79 -6.84 -26.31
CA GLY A 400 -0.48 -6.56 -26.99
C GLY A 400 -0.72 -5.08 -27.28
N ARG A 401 -0.04 -4.15 -26.59
CA ARG A 401 -0.16 -2.69 -26.84
C ARG A 401 0.40 -2.27 -28.19
N ALA A 402 1.36 -3.01 -28.75
CA ALA A 402 1.94 -2.77 -30.07
C ALA A 402 1.07 -3.28 -31.24
N GLY A 403 0.12 -4.20 -30.98
CA GLY A 403 -0.63 -4.93 -32.01
C GLY A 403 -2.04 -4.40 -32.30
N ARG A 404 -2.34 -3.14 -31.92
CA ARG A 404 -3.71 -2.62 -31.93
C ARG A 404 -4.17 -2.11 -33.29
N VAL A 405 -3.34 -1.31 -33.93
CA VAL A 405 -3.68 -0.63 -35.19
C VAL A 405 -3.03 -1.29 -36.41
N GLN A 406 -1.85 -1.89 -36.24
CA GLN A 406 -1.09 -2.55 -37.29
C GLN A 406 -0.09 -3.54 -36.69
N PRO A 407 0.62 -4.35 -37.51
CA PRO A 407 1.68 -5.23 -37.00
C PRO A 407 2.75 -4.45 -36.24
N GLY A 408 3.10 -4.93 -35.05
CA GLY A 408 3.96 -4.23 -34.10
C GLY A 408 5.19 -5.03 -33.68
N GLU A 409 6.03 -4.43 -32.86
CA GLU A 409 7.24 -5.06 -32.30
C GLU A 409 7.36 -4.79 -30.79
N CYS A 410 7.84 -5.80 -30.07
CA CYS A 410 8.03 -5.76 -28.62
C CYS A 410 9.48 -6.15 -28.28
N TYR A 411 10.25 -5.20 -27.77
CA TYR A 411 11.62 -5.38 -27.33
C TYR A 411 11.65 -5.61 -25.81
N ARG A 412 12.01 -6.82 -25.39
CA ARG A 412 12.11 -7.22 -23.98
C ARG A 412 13.57 -7.12 -23.54
N LEU A 413 13.84 -6.26 -22.56
CA LEU A 413 15.21 -5.98 -22.09
C LEU A 413 15.72 -7.01 -21.07
N TYR A 414 15.20 -8.22 -21.14
CA TYR A 414 15.54 -9.36 -20.30
C TYR A 414 15.66 -10.63 -21.16
N PRO A 415 16.55 -11.58 -20.79
CA PRO A 415 16.73 -12.81 -21.55
C PRO A 415 15.50 -13.71 -21.57
N ARG A 416 15.39 -14.62 -22.56
CA ARG A 416 14.29 -15.60 -22.61
C ARG A 416 14.27 -16.52 -21.39
N CYS A 417 15.43 -16.97 -20.89
CA CYS A 417 15.50 -17.80 -19.69
C CYS A 417 14.97 -17.09 -18.42
N VAL A 418 14.98 -15.75 -18.39
CA VAL A 418 14.40 -14.96 -17.31
C VAL A 418 12.89 -14.89 -17.45
N TYR A 419 12.39 -14.72 -18.68
CA TYR A 419 10.95 -14.78 -18.96
C TYR A 419 10.34 -16.13 -18.61
N ASP A 420 11.03 -17.23 -18.92
CA ASP A 420 10.56 -18.58 -18.59
C ASP A 420 10.53 -18.85 -17.08
N ALA A 421 11.24 -18.02 -16.28
CA ALA A 421 11.23 -18.05 -14.82
C ALA A 421 10.18 -17.11 -14.20
N PHE A 422 9.48 -16.29 -14.99
CA PHE A 422 8.43 -15.42 -14.46
C PHE A 422 7.28 -16.23 -13.90
N ALA A 423 6.67 -15.71 -12.83
CA ALA A 423 5.38 -16.23 -12.38
C ALA A 423 4.36 -16.06 -13.51
N GLU A 424 3.47 -17.04 -13.67
CA GLU A 424 2.47 -16.99 -14.73
C GLU A 424 1.56 -15.76 -14.56
N TYR A 425 1.09 -15.53 -13.33
CA TYR A 425 0.18 -14.47 -12.93
C TYR A 425 0.75 -13.59 -11.82
N GLN A 426 0.29 -12.35 -11.74
CA GLN A 426 0.56 -11.48 -10.61
C GLN A 426 -0.17 -12.01 -9.36
N LEU A 427 0.47 -11.88 -8.19
CA LEU A 427 -0.15 -12.28 -6.93
C LEU A 427 -1.41 -11.42 -6.65
N PRO A 428 -2.57 -12.02 -6.35
CA PRO A 428 -3.80 -11.31 -6.02
C PRO A 428 -3.62 -10.29 -4.90
N GLU A 429 -4.36 -9.19 -4.98
CA GLU A 429 -4.22 -8.08 -4.04
C GLU A 429 -4.54 -8.49 -2.59
N ILE A 430 -5.50 -9.40 -2.40
CA ILE A 430 -5.87 -9.99 -1.10
C ILE A 430 -4.71 -10.72 -0.40
N LEU A 431 -3.70 -11.18 -1.15
CA LEU A 431 -2.55 -11.91 -0.58
C LEU A 431 -1.36 -10.99 -0.26
N ARG A 432 -1.37 -9.74 -0.73
CA ARG A 432 -0.20 -8.83 -0.69
C ARG A 432 -0.49 -7.45 -0.12
N THR A 433 -1.69 -7.24 0.43
CA THR A 433 -2.09 -5.97 1.03
C THR A 433 -2.71 -6.17 2.43
N PRO A 434 -2.66 -5.15 3.29
CA PRO A 434 -3.30 -5.19 4.61
C PRO A 434 -4.82 -5.38 4.54
N LEU A 435 -5.39 -6.21 5.42
CA LEU A 435 -6.79 -6.68 5.33
C LEU A 435 -7.78 -5.98 6.26
N GLN A 436 -7.38 -4.91 6.96
CA GLN A 436 -8.19 -4.28 8.04
C GLN A 436 -9.55 -3.79 7.52
N SER A 437 -9.55 -3.04 6.41
CA SER A 437 -10.79 -2.51 5.80
C SER A 437 -11.72 -3.64 5.34
N LEU A 438 -11.15 -4.72 4.80
CA LEU A 438 -11.90 -5.89 4.35
C LEU A 438 -12.56 -6.63 5.54
N CYS A 439 -11.79 -6.82 6.62
CA CYS A 439 -12.28 -7.45 7.86
C CYS A 439 -13.45 -6.68 8.48
N LEU A 440 -13.40 -5.35 8.46
CA LEU A 440 -14.50 -4.50 8.94
C LEU A 440 -15.75 -4.66 8.05
N GLN A 441 -15.58 -4.71 6.73
CA GLN A 441 -16.69 -4.94 5.79
C GLN A 441 -17.34 -6.31 5.96
N ILE A 442 -16.56 -7.37 6.20
CA ILE A 442 -17.06 -8.73 6.47
C ILE A 442 -18.04 -8.72 7.64
N LYS A 443 -17.65 -8.08 8.75
CA LYS A 443 -18.47 -8.00 9.95
C LYS A 443 -19.69 -7.09 9.76
N SER A 444 -19.54 -5.99 9.02
CA SER A 444 -20.66 -5.11 8.66
C SER A 444 -21.76 -5.84 7.87
N LEU A 445 -21.34 -6.68 6.92
CA LEU A 445 -22.25 -7.53 6.14
C LEU A 445 -22.80 -8.73 6.94
N ARG A 446 -22.37 -8.92 8.20
CA ARG A 446 -22.70 -10.08 9.05
C ARG A 446 -22.46 -11.40 8.33
N LEU A 447 -21.29 -11.56 7.74
CA LEU A 447 -20.90 -12.74 6.94
C LEU A 447 -20.23 -13.85 7.77
N GLY A 448 -20.37 -13.80 9.10
CA GLY A 448 -19.80 -14.78 10.03
C GLY A 448 -18.41 -14.39 10.54
N THR A 449 -17.58 -15.39 10.84
CA THR A 449 -16.20 -15.18 11.32
C THR A 449 -15.31 -14.69 10.20
N ILE A 450 -14.37 -13.79 10.51
CA ILE A 450 -13.49 -13.17 9.51
C ILE A 450 -12.63 -14.23 8.83
N ALA A 451 -11.96 -15.08 9.63
CA ALA A 451 -11.13 -16.16 9.11
C ALA A 451 -11.93 -17.19 8.29
N GLY A 452 -13.14 -17.55 8.74
CA GLY A 452 -14.01 -18.50 8.04
C GLY A 452 -14.57 -17.94 6.73
N PHE A 453 -14.75 -16.63 6.64
CA PHE A 453 -15.13 -15.98 5.39
C PHE A 453 -13.96 -15.95 4.39
N LEU A 454 -12.79 -15.48 4.82
CA LEU A 454 -11.61 -15.32 3.96
C LEU A 454 -11.02 -16.65 3.48
N SER A 455 -11.21 -17.75 4.22
CA SER A 455 -10.82 -19.08 3.77
C SER A 455 -11.59 -19.57 2.55
N ARG A 456 -12.76 -18.96 2.25
CA ARG A 456 -13.59 -19.26 1.06
C ARG A 456 -13.24 -18.40 -0.15
N ALA A 457 -12.25 -17.51 -0.04
CA ALA A 457 -11.74 -16.75 -1.17
C ALA A 457 -11.21 -17.68 -2.27
N LEU A 458 -11.10 -17.16 -3.50
CA LEU A 458 -10.54 -17.91 -4.62
C LEU A 458 -9.14 -18.45 -4.28
N GLN A 459 -8.34 -17.62 -3.62
CA GLN A 459 -7.11 -17.99 -2.94
C GLN A 459 -7.11 -17.32 -1.56
N SER A 460 -7.00 -18.11 -0.50
CA SER A 460 -7.08 -17.62 0.88
C SER A 460 -5.80 -16.90 1.32
N PRO A 461 -5.89 -15.75 2.01
CA PRO A 461 -4.73 -15.07 2.59
C PRO A 461 -4.09 -15.88 3.72
N GLU A 462 -2.83 -15.55 4.03
CA GLU A 462 -2.11 -16.14 5.17
C GLU A 462 -2.81 -15.81 6.50
N LEU A 463 -2.88 -16.81 7.39
CA LEU A 463 -3.54 -16.67 8.69
C LEU A 463 -2.95 -15.54 9.54
N LEU A 464 -1.64 -15.33 9.48
CA LEU A 464 -0.97 -14.25 10.21
C LEU A 464 -1.44 -12.86 9.73
N ALA A 465 -1.62 -12.68 8.42
CA ALA A 465 -2.12 -11.41 7.87
C ALA A 465 -3.56 -11.13 8.34
N VAL A 466 -4.40 -12.17 8.43
CA VAL A 466 -5.76 -12.08 8.96
C VAL A 466 -5.75 -11.74 10.46
N GLN A 467 -4.91 -12.42 11.25
CA GLN A 467 -4.77 -12.16 12.68
C GLN A 467 -4.30 -10.73 12.96
N ASN A 468 -3.28 -10.25 12.24
CA ASN A 468 -2.80 -8.88 12.38
C ASN A 468 -3.91 -7.86 12.07
N ALA A 469 -4.75 -8.13 11.07
CA ALA A 469 -5.86 -7.25 10.73
C ALA A 469 -6.95 -7.24 11.82
N ILE A 470 -7.28 -8.40 12.40
CA ILE A 470 -8.22 -8.51 13.53
C ILE A 470 -7.68 -7.77 14.75
N GLU A 471 -6.41 -8.00 15.11
CA GLU A 471 -5.77 -7.37 16.26
C GLU A 471 -5.71 -5.85 16.09
N TYR A 472 -5.37 -5.38 14.90
CA TYR A 472 -5.43 -3.95 14.59
C TYR A 472 -6.84 -3.37 14.80
N LEU A 473 -7.89 -4.04 14.31
CA LEU A 473 -9.26 -3.59 14.48
C LEU A 473 -9.71 -3.58 15.96
N LYS A 474 -9.18 -4.49 16.78
CA LYS A 474 -9.35 -4.49 18.25
C LYS A 474 -8.64 -3.31 18.89
N ILE A 475 -7.37 -3.05 18.51
CA ILE A 475 -6.57 -1.93 19.03
C ILE A 475 -7.24 -0.58 18.76
N ILE A 476 -7.79 -0.37 17.56
CA ILE A 476 -8.48 0.90 17.25
C ILE A 476 -9.87 1.01 17.90
N GLY A 477 -10.39 -0.07 18.49
CA GLY A 477 -11.70 -0.13 19.13
C GLY A 477 -12.88 -0.37 18.19
N ALA A 478 -12.63 -0.84 16.96
CA ALA A 478 -13.68 -1.17 15.99
C ALA A 478 -14.31 -2.55 16.24
N LEU A 479 -13.52 -3.49 16.77
CA LEU A 479 -13.99 -4.81 17.20
C LEU A 479 -13.77 -5.00 18.70
N ASP A 480 -14.66 -5.76 19.33
CA ASP A 480 -14.47 -6.23 20.69
C ASP A 480 -13.56 -7.48 20.76
N HIS A 481 -13.38 -8.01 21.97
CA HIS A 481 -12.58 -9.22 22.20
C HIS A 481 -13.14 -10.48 21.51
N ASN A 482 -14.46 -10.52 21.26
CA ASN A 482 -15.18 -11.60 20.58
C ASN A 482 -15.22 -11.41 19.05
N GLU A 483 -14.49 -10.43 18.51
CA GLU A 483 -14.49 -10.04 17.10
C GLU A 483 -15.84 -9.48 16.62
N GLU A 484 -16.70 -9.00 17.50
CA GLU A 484 -17.96 -8.37 17.13
C GLU A 484 -17.83 -6.85 17.01
N LEU A 485 -18.68 -6.25 16.17
CA LEU A 485 -18.63 -4.80 15.92
C LEU A 485 -19.03 -4.03 17.17
N THR A 486 -18.14 -3.17 17.64
CA THR A 486 -18.46 -2.15 18.64
C THR A 486 -19.36 -1.07 18.04
N VAL A 487 -19.92 -0.18 18.89
CA VAL A 487 -20.69 0.98 18.41
C VAL A 487 -19.83 1.85 17.49
N LEU A 488 -18.57 2.09 17.86
CA LEU A 488 -17.59 2.77 17.00
C LEU A 488 -17.41 2.02 15.68
N GLY A 489 -17.20 0.70 15.72
CA GLY A 489 -17.06 -0.15 14.54
C GLY A 489 -18.25 -0.07 13.58
N GLN A 490 -19.47 0.05 14.10
CA GLN A 490 -20.68 0.22 13.29
C GLN A 490 -20.65 1.54 12.51
N TYR A 491 -20.29 2.66 13.16
CA TYR A 491 -20.13 3.94 12.46
C TYR A 491 -18.99 3.89 11.44
N LEU A 492 -17.84 3.30 11.81
CA LEU A 492 -16.70 3.15 10.90
C LEU A 492 -17.06 2.37 9.64
N ALA A 493 -17.87 1.32 9.78
CA ALA A 493 -18.30 0.50 8.65
C ALA A 493 -19.26 1.22 7.69
N MET A 494 -19.91 2.30 8.12
CA MET A 494 -20.77 3.13 7.25
C MET A 494 -19.96 4.14 6.42
N LEU A 495 -18.75 4.47 6.87
CA LEU A 495 -17.88 5.45 6.23
C LEU A 495 -17.05 4.77 5.11
N PRO A 496 -17.04 5.32 3.88
CA PRO A 496 -16.31 4.75 2.74
C PRO A 496 -14.81 5.08 2.80
N MET A 497 -14.11 4.73 3.88
CA MET A 497 -12.69 5.06 4.06
C MET A 497 -11.98 4.12 5.04
N GLU A 498 -10.67 4.30 5.19
CA GLU A 498 -9.89 3.51 6.14
C GLU A 498 -10.37 3.75 7.59
N PRO A 499 -10.44 2.69 8.43
CA PRO A 499 -10.99 2.79 9.78
C PRO A 499 -10.36 3.88 10.66
N LYS A 500 -9.04 4.08 10.59
CA LYS A 500 -8.31 5.14 11.30
C LYS A 500 -8.78 6.56 10.93
N LEU A 501 -9.00 6.82 9.64
CA LEU A 501 -9.49 8.11 9.16
C LEU A 501 -10.96 8.34 9.54
N GLY A 502 -11.77 7.28 9.48
CA GLY A 502 -13.15 7.33 9.98
C GLY A 502 -13.20 7.62 11.49
N LYS A 503 -12.29 7.02 12.27
CA LYS A 503 -12.20 7.23 13.72
C LYS A 503 -11.83 8.68 14.04
N MET A 504 -10.87 9.24 13.30
CA MET A 504 -10.50 10.66 13.37
C MET A 504 -11.70 11.57 13.08
N LEU A 505 -12.45 11.26 12.02
CA LEU A 505 -13.60 12.04 11.57
C LEU A 505 -14.74 12.05 12.61
N ILE A 506 -15.07 10.88 13.17
CA ILE A 506 -16.08 10.74 14.22
C ILE A 506 -15.66 11.54 15.45
N LEU A 507 -14.40 11.44 15.86
CA LEU A 507 -13.92 12.16 17.03
C LEU A 507 -13.91 13.69 16.82
N GLY A 508 -13.58 14.15 15.61
CA GLY A 508 -13.67 15.55 15.23
C GLY A 508 -15.10 16.11 15.30
N ALA A 509 -16.10 15.28 15.01
CA ALA A 509 -17.52 15.62 15.19
C ALA A 509 -17.92 15.67 16.68
N ILE A 510 -17.42 14.75 17.50
CA ILE A 510 -17.68 14.71 18.95
C ILE A 510 -17.10 15.96 19.62
N PHE A 511 -15.83 16.29 19.39
CA PHE A 511 -15.18 17.40 20.08
C PHE A 511 -15.22 18.74 19.33
N ASN A 512 -16.22 18.97 18.47
CA ASN A 512 -16.46 20.27 17.85
C ASN A 512 -15.23 20.90 17.14
N CYS A 513 -14.39 20.06 16.50
CA CYS A 513 -13.28 20.49 15.65
C CYS A 513 -13.41 19.89 14.24
N LEU A 514 -14.64 19.88 13.73
CA LEU A 514 -15.00 19.08 12.56
C LEU A 514 -14.39 19.61 11.25
N GLU A 515 -14.34 20.91 11.03
CA GLU A 515 -13.82 21.49 9.78
C GLU A 515 -12.35 21.18 9.51
N PRO A 516 -11.38 21.42 10.41
CA PRO A 516 -9.98 21.08 10.13
C PRO A 516 -9.82 19.57 9.93
N VAL A 517 -10.52 18.76 10.74
CA VAL A 517 -10.50 17.29 10.63
C VAL A 517 -11.06 16.81 9.29
N LEU A 518 -12.16 17.41 8.80
CA LEU A 518 -12.70 17.14 7.46
C LEU A 518 -11.66 17.42 6.36
N THR A 519 -10.86 18.49 6.48
CA THR A 519 -9.77 18.75 5.52
C THR A 519 -8.71 17.66 5.59
N ILE A 520 -8.26 17.33 6.79
CA ILE A 520 -7.19 16.33 7.00
C ILE A 520 -7.63 14.98 6.45
N VAL A 521 -8.80 14.50 6.87
CA VAL A 521 -9.39 13.24 6.45
C VAL A 521 -9.59 13.20 4.92
N ALA A 522 -10.10 14.28 4.33
CA ALA A 522 -10.30 14.36 2.87
C ALA A 522 -8.97 14.39 2.11
N GLY A 523 -7.98 15.15 2.58
CA GLY A 523 -6.66 15.24 1.96
C GLY A 523 -5.87 13.93 2.04
N LEU A 524 -5.95 13.21 3.17
CA LEU A 524 -5.35 11.87 3.31
C LEU A 524 -6.07 10.79 2.51
N SER A 525 -7.35 11.01 2.17
CA SER A 525 -8.12 10.10 1.31
C SER A 525 -7.87 10.31 -0.19
N VAL A 526 -7.17 11.37 -0.57
CA VAL A 526 -6.81 11.68 -1.96
C VAL A 526 -5.31 11.74 -2.11
N ARG A 527 -4.88 11.97 -3.35
CA ARG A 527 -3.48 12.25 -3.62
C ARG A 527 -3.07 13.58 -2.97
N ASP A 528 -1.86 13.62 -2.42
CA ASP A 528 -1.25 14.82 -1.83
C ASP A 528 -1.43 16.04 -2.76
N PRO A 529 -2.10 17.13 -2.31
CA PRO A 529 -2.30 18.31 -3.11
C PRO A 529 -1.02 19.13 -3.33
N PHE A 530 0.01 18.94 -2.51
CA PHE A 530 1.31 19.59 -2.70
C PHE A 530 2.07 18.96 -3.87
N LEU A 531 2.40 19.78 -4.86
CA LEU A 531 3.18 19.40 -6.02
C LEU A 531 4.65 19.71 -5.74
N ALA A 532 5.54 18.77 -6.07
CA ALA A 532 6.98 19.00 -6.04
C ALA A 532 7.56 18.75 -7.44
N PRO A 533 7.44 19.71 -8.38
CA PRO A 533 8.11 19.64 -9.67
C PRO A 533 9.63 19.61 -9.44
N MET A 534 10.35 18.72 -10.13
CA MET A 534 11.79 18.51 -9.89
C MET A 534 12.61 19.80 -10.08
N ASP A 535 12.36 20.54 -11.17
CA ASP A 535 13.05 21.80 -11.48
C ASP A 535 12.86 22.88 -10.42
N LYS A 536 11.81 22.74 -9.60
CA LYS A 536 11.39 23.71 -8.59
C LYS A 536 11.21 23.06 -7.22
N LYS A 537 11.88 21.94 -6.96
CA LYS A 537 11.70 21.14 -5.74
C LYS A 537 11.96 21.98 -4.49
N ASP A 538 13.05 22.73 -4.47
CA ASP A 538 13.38 23.60 -3.33
C ASP A 538 12.37 24.74 -3.12
N LEU A 539 11.82 25.30 -4.21
CA LEU A 539 10.79 26.33 -4.13
C LEU A 539 9.46 25.75 -3.62
N ALA A 540 9.08 24.57 -4.09
CA ALA A 540 7.87 23.87 -3.65
C ALA A 540 7.96 23.47 -2.18
N GLU A 541 9.12 22.98 -1.74
CA GLU A 541 9.36 22.64 -0.34
C GLU A 541 9.38 23.88 0.56
N ALA A 542 9.99 24.99 0.11
CA ALA A 542 9.95 26.28 0.80
C ALA A 542 8.55 26.92 0.82
N ALA A 543 7.69 26.64 -0.18
CA ALA A 543 6.29 27.04 -0.15
C ALA A 543 5.50 26.19 0.86
N LYS A 544 5.74 24.88 0.90
CA LYS A 544 5.09 23.98 1.86
C LYS A 544 5.45 24.33 3.31
N SER A 545 6.71 24.71 3.58
CA SER A 545 7.15 25.07 4.93
C SER A 545 6.50 26.36 5.46
N GLN A 546 6.01 27.25 4.59
CA GLN A 546 5.25 28.43 5.02
C GLN A 546 3.93 28.07 5.70
N PHE A 547 3.40 26.86 5.45
CA PHE A 547 2.21 26.36 6.12
C PHE A 547 2.55 25.59 7.40
N SER A 548 3.83 25.27 7.65
CA SER A 548 4.25 24.23 8.60
C SER A 548 4.77 24.74 9.93
N HIS A 549 4.40 25.95 10.37
CA HIS A 549 4.93 26.62 11.56
C HIS A 549 4.93 25.78 12.87
N ASP A 550 4.34 24.58 12.90
CA ASP A 550 4.12 23.75 14.08
C ASP A 550 4.43 22.25 13.88
N TYR A 551 5.36 21.87 13.00
CA TYR A 551 5.83 20.47 12.92
C TYR A 551 4.73 19.43 12.58
N SER A 552 3.80 19.79 11.69
CA SER A 552 2.66 18.95 11.30
C SER A 552 2.33 19.07 9.82
N ASP A 553 2.45 17.96 9.08
CA ASP A 553 1.99 17.86 7.69
C ASP A 553 0.47 18.04 7.56
N HIS A 554 -0.28 17.50 8.54
CA HIS A 554 -1.74 17.56 8.56
C HIS A 554 -2.25 18.99 8.77
N LEU A 555 -1.65 19.77 9.68
CA LEU A 555 -2.02 21.18 9.87
C LEU A 555 -1.56 22.07 8.70
N ALA A 556 -0.41 21.76 8.09
CA ALA A 556 0.02 22.44 6.87
C ALA A 556 -1.00 22.28 5.73
N LEU A 557 -1.58 21.09 5.58
CA LEU A 557 -2.68 20.83 4.64
C LEU A 557 -3.94 21.64 4.98
N VAL A 558 -4.32 21.75 6.25
CA VAL A 558 -5.47 22.58 6.69
C VAL A 558 -5.29 24.02 6.26
N ARG A 559 -4.14 24.62 6.58
CA ARG A 559 -3.83 26.02 6.25
C ARG A 559 -3.78 26.29 4.75
N ALA A 560 -3.17 25.38 3.99
CA ALA A 560 -3.13 25.49 2.53
C ALA A 560 -4.54 25.42 1.92
N PHE A 561 -5.42 24.57 2.46
CA PHE A 561 -6.81 24.48 2.01
C PHE A 561 -7.64 25.72 2.39
N GLU A 562 -7.51 26.22 3.61
CA GLU A 562 -8.21 27.43 4.08
C GLU A 562 -7.80 28.65 3.24
N GLY A 563 -6.50 28.85 3.02
CA GLY A 563 -6.01 29.92 2.17
C GLY A 563 -6.48 29.80 0.71
N TRP A 564 -6.53 28.58 0.17
CA TRP A 564 -7.11 28.34 -1.15
C TRP A 564 -8.61 28.65 -1.18
N LYS A 565 -9.36 28.28 -0.13
CA LYS A 565 -10.81 28.50 -0.05
C LYS A 565 -11.15 29.98 -0.04
N ASP A 566 -10.38 30.78 0.69
CA ASP A 566 -10.54 32.24 0.73
C ASP A 566 -10.16 32.88 -0.62
N ALA A 567 -9.09 32.42 -1.26
CA ALA A 567 -8.73 32.88 -2.61
C ALA A 567 -9.78 32.49 -3.67
N GLU A 568 -10.36 31.30 -3.60
CA GLU A 568 -11.43 30.85 -4.51
C GLU A 568 -12.70 31.70 -4.36
N ARG A 569 -13.04 32.18 -3.15
CA ARG A 569 -14.13 33.15 -2.96
C ARG A 569 -13.86 34.47 -3.70
N GLY A 570 -12.59 34.87 -3.78
CA GLY A 570 -12.12 36.02 -4.56
C GLY A 570 -11.84 35.73 -6.04
N LEU A 571 -12.21 34.55 -6.57
CA LEU A 571 -11.91 34.08 -7.93
C LEU A 571 -10.41 33.97 -8.27
N ALA A 572 -9.54 34.03 -7.27
CA ALA A 572 -8.08 33.94 -7.39
C ALA A 572 -7.54 32.56 -6.97
N GLY A 573 -8.39 31.54 -6.81
CA GLY A 573 -7.97 30.23 -6.31
C GLY A 573 -6.98 29.51 -7.22
N TYR A 574 -7.06 29.68 -8.55
CA TYR A 574 -6.05 29.14 -9.46
C TYR A 574 -4.67 29.79 -9.27
N GLU A 575 -4.63 31.12 -9.12
CA GLU A 575 -3.40 31.88 -8.87
C GLU A 575 -2.78 31.48 -7.52
N TYR A 576 -3.61 31.32 -6.49
CA TYR A 576 -3.18 30.82 -5.18
C TYR A 576 -2.54 29.42 -5.30
N CYS A 577 -3.17 28.52 -6.05
CA CYS A 577 -2.62 27.18 -6.27
C CYS A 577 -1.27 27.23 -7.00
N TRP A 578 -1.17 28.05 -8.05
CA TRP A 578 0.06 28.22 -8.82
C TRP A 578 1.21 28.75 -7.96
N LYS A 579 0.95 29.79 -7.16
CA LYS A 579 1.96 30.43 -6.30
C LYS A 579 2.50 29.48 -5.22
N ASN A 580 1.66 28.61 -4.69
CA ASN A 580 1.98 27.72 -3.57
C ASN A 580 2.27 26.27 -3.98
N PHE A 581 2.42 25.99 -5.29
CA PHE A 581 2.65 24.65 -5.81
C PHE A 581 1.56 23.64 -5.39
N LEU A 582 0.30 24.04 -5.46
CA LEU A 582 -0.85 23.20 -5.11
C LEU A 582 -1.61 22.75 -6.37
N SER A 583 -2.17 21.55 -6.31
CA SER A 583 -3.04 21.02 -7.36
C SER A 583 -4.48 21.55 -7.22
N ALA A 584 -4.88 22.48 -8.09
CA ALA A 584 -6.25 23.00 -8.12
C ALA A 584 -7.34 21.91 -8.30
N PRO A 585 -7.16 20.88 -9.15
CA PRO A 585 -8.09 19.74 -9.20
C PRO A 585 -8.18 19.00 -7.87
N SER A 586 -7.05 18.75 -7.20
CA SER A 586 -7.02 18.03 -5.91
C SER A 586 -7.75 18.83 -4.83
N MET A 587 -7.55 20.15 -4.77
CA MET A 587 -8.28 21.02 -3.83
C MET A 587 -9.79 20.98 -4.03
N LYS A 588 -10.26 20.97 -5.29
CA LYS A 588 -11.70 20.82 -5.59
C LYS A 588 -12.25 19.46 -5.18
N VAL A 589 -11.47 18.38 -5.35
CA VAL A 589 -11.86 17.04 -4.89
C VAL A 589 -11.91 17.00 -3.36
N ILE A 590 -10.95 17.60 -2.66
CA ILE A 590 -10.95 17.73 -1.20
C ILE A 590 -12.21 18.47 -0.74
N ASP A 591 -12.57 19.60 -1.36
CA ASP A 591 -13.81 20.34 -1.04
C ASP A 591 -15.08 19.51 -1.26
N SER A 592 -15.11 18.69 -2.32
CA SER A 592 -16.22 17.79 -2.60
C SER A 592 -16.34 16.68 -1.54
N LEU A 593 -15.22 16.04 -1.19
CA LEU A 593 -15.15 15.00 -0.15
C LEU A 593 -15.53 15.54 1.22
N ARG A 594 -15.09 16.76 1.58
CA ARG A 594 -15.52 17.43 2.83
C ARG A 594 -17.04 17.50 2.93
N LYS A 595 -17.72 17.90 1.84
CA LYS A 595 -19.19 17.98 1.79
C LYS A 595 -19.84 16.59 1.87
N GLU A 596 -19.28 15.59 1.20
CA GLU A 596 -19.78 14.21 1.27
C GLU A 596 -19.65 13.65 2.70
N PHE A 597 -18.48 13.76 3.32
CA PHE A 597 -18.24 13.29 4.68
C PHE A 597 -19.12 14.03 5.69
N LEU A 598 -19.31 15.34 5.53
CA LEU A 598 -20.27 16.08 6.34
C LEU A 598 -21.70 15.58 6.14
N SER A 599 -22.13 15.29 4.91
CA SER A 599 -23.45 14.71 4.65
C SER A 599 -23.61 13.35 5.32
N LEU A 600 -22.60 12.47 5.22
CA LEU A 600 -22.62 11.15 5.84
C LEU A 600 -22.69 11.26 7.38
N LEU A 601 -21.96 12.21 7.98
CA LEU A 601 -22.04 12.46 9.43
C LEU A 601 -23.39 13.06 9.88
N LYS A 602 -24.06 13.81 9.01
CA LYS A 602 -25.44 14.25 9.25
C LYS A 602 -26.41 13.08 9.18
N ASP A 603 -26.22 12.18 8.23
CA ASP A 603 -27.04 10.97 8.08
C ASP A 603 -26.89 10.02 9.29
N THR A 604 -25.73 10.00 9.94
CA THR A 604 -25.52 9.24 11.19
C THR A 604 -26.14 9.90 12.42
N GLY A 605 -26.55 11.17 12.33
CA GLY A 605 -27.10 11.94 13.44
C GLY A 605 -26.07 12.42 14.47
N LEU A 606 -24.77 12.23 14.21
CA LEU A 606 -23.70 12.72 15.10
C LEU A 606 -23.50 14.24 15.00
N VAL A 607 -23.86 14.83 13.86
CA VAL A 607 -23.72 16.26 13.57
C VAL A 607 -25.11 16.85 13.34
N ASP A 608 -25.46 17.87 14.13
CA ASP A 608 -26.71 18.62 13.97
C ASP A 608 -26.70 19.50 12.70
N CYS A 609 -27.85 20.05 12.32
CA CYS A 609 -27.97 20.86 11.10
C CYS A 609 -27.10 22.13 11.13
N ASP A 610 -26.78 22.65 12.32
CA ASP A 610 -25.96 23.85 12.51
C ASP A 610 -24.48 23.50 12.64
N THR A 611 -23.74 23.67 11.54
CA THR A 611 -22.30 23.41 11.47
C THR A 611 -21.45 24.39 12.27
N SER A 612 -22.00 25.51 12.74
CA SER A 612 -21.25 26.50 13.51
C SER A 612 -20.89 26.00 14.92
N ILE A 613 -21.78 25.19 15.52
CA ILE A 613 -21.60 24.60 16.86
C ILE A 613 -20.49 23.53 16.84
N CYS A 614 -20.44 22.72 15.78
CA CYS A 614 -19.44 21.66 15.60
C CYS A 614 -18.02 22.15 15.26
N ASN A 615 -17.77 23.47 15.33
CA ASN A 615 -16.47 24.09 15.05
C ASN A 615 -15.99 25.03 16.16
N ALA A 616 -16.62 25.01 17.33
CA ALA A 616 -16.23 25.83 18.47
C ALA A 616 -14.73 25.73 18.80
N TRP A 617 -14.10 24.56 18.58
CA TRP A 617 -12.68 24.32 18.83
C TRP A 617 -11.86 24.09 17.56
N GLY A 618 -12.39 24.46 16.38
CA GLY A 618 -11.71 24.29 15.10
C GLY A 618 -10.41 25.11 14.93
N ARG A 619 -10.12 26.04 15.84
CA ARG A 619 -8.87 26.82 15.86
C ARG A 619 -7.87 26.37 16.94
N ASP A 620 -8.25 25.44 17.81
CA ASP A 620 -7.37 24.95 18.88
C ASP A 620 -6.46 23.84 18.33
N GLU A 621 -5.26 24.23 17.88
CA GLU A 621 -4.31 23.32 17.24
C GLU A 621 -3.90 22.13 18.13
N ARG A 622 -3.87 22.34 19.44
CA ARG A 622 -3.50 21.30 20.42
C ARG A 622 -4.56 20.21 20.46
N PHE A 623 -5.82 20.62 20.41
CA PHE A 623 -6.94 19.69 20.36
C PHE A 623 -7.03 18.98 19.01
N ILE A 624 -6.73 19.68 17.90
CA ILE A 624 -6.64 19.04 16.57
C ILE A 624 -5.55 17.96 16.56
N ARG A 625 -4.38 18.20 17.16
CA ARG A 625 -3.34 17.17 17.34
C ARG A 625 -3.81 15.98 18.14
N ALA A 626 -4.59 16.21 19.20
CA ALA A 626 -5.17 15.14 20.00
C ALA A 626 -6.12 14.26 19.18
N VAL A 627 -6.97 14.87 18.35
CA VAL A 627 -7.87 14.14 17.43
C VAL A 627 -7.09 13.40 16.33
N ILE A 628 -6.03 14.01 15.78
CA ILE A 628 -5.11 13.34 14.85
C ILE A 628 -4.46 12.13 15.52
N CYS A 629 -3.98 12.28 16.76
CA CYS A 629 -3.38 11.18 17.53
C CYS A 629 -4.36 10.03 17.71
N TYR A 630 -5.58 10.32 18.18
CA TYR A 630 -6.63 9.31 18.38
C TYR A 630 -7.00 8.55 17.10
N GLY A 631 -7.05 9.28 15.99
CA GLY A 631 -7.37 8.73 14.68
C GLY A 631 -6.27 7.82 14.14
N LEU A 632 -5.04 8.31 14.13
CA LEU A 632 -3.90 7.64 13.49
C LEU A 632 -3.20 6.61 14.37
N TYR A 633 -3.48 6.58 15.68
CA TYR A 633 -3.01 5.51 16.57
C TYR A 633 -3.43 4.12 16.05
N PRO A 634 -2.56 3.09 16.05
CA PRO A 634 -1.24 2.99 16.71
C PRO A 634 -0.03 3.48 15.88
N GLY A 635 -0.23 4.26 14.81
CA GLY A 635 0.84 4.79 13.96
C GLY A 635 1.69 5.85 14.68
N ILE A 636 2.59 5.40 15.56
CA ILE A 636 3.46 6.25 16.37
C ILE A 636 4.94 5.93 16.20
N SER A 637 5.76 6.98 16.22
CA SER A 637 7.22 6.94 16.20
C SER A 637 7.79 7.75 17.35
N SER A 638 8.74 7.17 18.10
CA SER A 638 9.53 7.88 19.11
C SER A 638 10.59 8.74 18.44
N ILE A 639 10.80 9.95 18.94
CA ILE A 639 11.95 10.80 18.60
C ILE A 639 13.05 10.57 19.65
N VAL A 640 14.16 9.97 19.23
CA VAL A 640 15.33 9.76 20.08
C VAL A 640 16.40 10.78 19.70
N GLN A 641 16.62 11.76 20.58
CA GLN A 641 17.66 12.78 20.42
C GLN A 641 19.03 12.25 20.88
N ASN A 642 20.01 12.22 19.96
CA ASN A 642 21.39 11.81 20.22
C ASN A 642 22.33 13.02 20.00
N GLY A 643 22.26 14.02 20.87
CA GLY A 643 23.06 15.25 20.74
C GLY A 643 22.59 16.10 19.56
N LYS A 644 23.40 16.22 18.48
CA LYS A 644 23.07 17.04 17.30
C LYS A 644 22.20 16.35 16.24
N SER A 645 21.82 15.09 16.44
CA SER A 645 20.98 14.36 15.49
C SER A 645 19.79 13.69 16.17
N SER A 646 18.62 13.78 15.54
CA SER A 646 17.41 13.06 15.91
C SER A 646 17.33 11.75 15.12
N SER A 647 16.93 10.67 15.78
CA SER A 647 16.63 9.39 15.14
C SER A 647 15.20 8.98 15.47
N LEU A 648 14.45 8.58 14.45
CA LEU A 648 13.07 8.15 14.59
C LEU A 648 13.00 6.63 14.70
N LYS A 649 12.17 6.13 15.61
CA LYS A 649 11.98 4.69 15.80
C LYS A 649 10.52 4.31 15.96
N THR A 650 10.13 3.18 15.38
CA THR A 650 8.83 2.53 15.57
C THR A 650 8.99 1.20 16.29
N MET A 651 7.88 0.70 16.85
CA MET A 651 7.86 -0.59 17.56
C MET A 651 8.24 -1.76 16.66
N GLU A 652 7.74 -1.74 15.43
CA GLU A 652 7.80 -2.88 14.52
C GLU A 652 9.11 -2.90 13.71
N ASP A 653 9.57 -1.75 13.20
CA ASP A 653 10.71 -1.68 12.27
C ASP A 653 12.01 -1.16 12.89
N GLY A 654 11.99 -0.70 14.14
CA GLY A 654 13.15 0.00 14.72
C GLY A 654 13.35 1.35 14.04
N GLN A 655 14.54 1.64 13.50
CA GLN A 655 14.84 2.95 12.91
C GLN A 655 14.04 3.21 11.62
N VAL A 656 13.40 4.37 11.55
CA VAL A 656 12.62 4.85 10.40
C VAL A 656 13.08 6.25 9.97
N PHE A 657 12.68 6.67 8.77
CA PHE A 657 13.00 8.00 8.22
C PHE A 657 11.72 8.73 7.80
N LEU A 658 11.77 10.06 7.68
CA LEU A 658 10.69 10.83 7.08
C LEU A 658 10.88 10.90 5.57
N TYR A 659 9.78 10.85 4.82
CA TYR A 659 9.82 11.06 3.39
C TYR A 659 10.18 12.53 3.09
N SER A 660 10.91 12.78 1.99
CA SER A 660 11.45 14.11 1.71
C SER A 660 10.40 15.22 1.55
N ASN A 661 9.14 14.86 1.24
CA ASN A 661 8.04 15.82 1.12
C ASN A 661 7.40 16.18 2.47
N SER A 662 7.75 15.51 3.56
CA SER A 662 7.25 15.82 4.90
C SER A 662 7.89 17.11 5.40
N VAL A 663 7.09 17.99 6.00
CA VAL A 663 7.56 19.25 6.57
C VAL A 663 8.62 19.02 7.66
N ASN A 664 8.51 17.91 8.39
CA ASN A 664 9.40 17.55 9.48
C ASN A 664 10.75 16.97 9.00
N ALA A 665 10.90 16.65 7.71
CA ALA A 665 12.13 16.03 7.20
C ALA A 665 13.33 16.99 7.14
N ARG A 666 13.08 18.31 7.13
CA ARG A 666 14.11 19.37 7.08
C ARG A 666 14.40 20.03 8.43
N GLU A 667 13.58 19.73 9.44
CA GLU A 667 13.73 20.29 10.78
C GLU A 667 14.91 19.61 11.49
N SER A 668 15.88 20.41 11.93
CA SER A 668 17.05 19.89 12.65
C SER A 668 16.70 19.36 14.03
N GLU A 669 15.67 19.96 14.65
CA GLU A 669 15.20 19.61 15.98
C GLU A 669 13.67 19.71 16.04
N ILE A 670 13.02 18.63 16.47
CA ILE A 670 11.58 18.60 16.69
C ILE A 670 11.37 18.63 18.21
N PRO A 671 10.70 19.67 18.76
CA PRO A 671 10.58 19.88 20.21
C PRO A 671 9.49 19.00 20.86
N TYR A 672 9.28 17.80 20.33
CA TYR A 672 8.26 16.85 20.78
C TYR A 672 8.87 15.45 20.93
N PRO A 673 8.35 14.62 21.85
CA PRO A 673 8.84 13.26 22.03
C PRO A 673 8.31 12.27 20.98
N TRP A 674 7.17 12.57 20.36
CA TRP A 674 6.45 11.64 19.47
C TRP A 674 6.10 12.26 18.13
N LEU A 675 6.11 11.42 17.10
CA LEU A 675 5.44 11.69 15.82
C LEU A 675 4.33 10.65 15.62
N VAL A 676 3.14 11.13 15.26
CA VAL A 676 2.05 10.28 14.77
C VAL A 676 2.03 10.36 13.25
N PHE A 677 1.82 9.24 12.57
CA PHE A 677 1.83 9.14 11.11
C PHE A 677 0.65 8.31 10.60
N ASN A 678 0.18 8.61 9.38
CA ASN A 678 -0.87 7.85 8.73
C ASN A 678 -0.33 6.60 8.04
N GLU A 679 0.71 6.74 7.21
CA GLU A 679 1.27 5.64 6.43
C GLU A 679 2.79 5.53 6.59
N LYS A 680 3.26 4.30 6.81
CA LYS A 680 4.66 3.91 6.63
C LYS A 680 4.80 3.02 5.41
N MET A 681 5.88 3.19 4.67
CA MET A 681 6.18 2.41 3.47
C MET A 681 7.65 2.04 3.43
N LYS A 682 7.92 0.76 3.14
CA LYS A 682 9.27 0.27 2.92
C LYS A 682 9.61 0.29 1.44
N VAL A 683 10.63 1.08 1.08
CA VAL A 683 11.22 1.10 -0.26
C VAL A 683 12.63 0.52 -0.17
N ASN A 684 13.61 1.33 0.26
CA ASN A 684 14.94 0.86 0.63
C ASN A 684 15.13 0.77 2.15
N SER A 685 14.59 1.77 2.83
CA SER A 685 14.38 1.85 4.27
C SER A 685 12.89 2.07 4.52
N VAL A 686 12.47 2.05 5.79
CA VAL A 686 11.09 2.38 6.17
C VAL A 686 10.95 3.90 6.27
N PHE A 687 10.04 4.45 5.47
CA PHE A 687 9.74 5.88 5.44
C PHE A 687 8.32 6.14 5.96
N LEU A 688 8.16 7.17 6.79
CA LEU A 688 6.87 7.74 7.15
C LEU A 688 6.53 8.81 6.13
N LYS A 689 5.36 8.70 5.48
CA LYS A 689 4.97 9.63 4.40
C LYS A 689 4.59 11.01 4.92
N ASP A 690 3.88 11.04 6.04
CA ASP A 690 3.33 12.21 6.69
C ASP A 690 3.52 12.07 8.19
N SER A 691 3.61 13.19 8.90
CA SER A 691 3.79 13.17 10.34
C SER A 691 3.19 14.37 11.05
N THR A 692 2.88 14.19 12.33
CA THR A 692 2.49 15.27 13.24
C THR A 692 3.09 15.05 14.60
N ALA A 693 3.78 16.06 15.10
CA ALA A 693 4.39 16.03 16.41
C ALA A 693 3.33 16.11 17.52
N VAL A 694 3.43 15.23 18.53
CA VAL A 694 2.49 15.17 19.66
C VAL A 694 3.24 15.03 20.99
N SER A 695 2.60 15.50 22.06
CA SER A 695 3.15 15.50 23.42
C SER A 695 2.83 14.21 24.18
N ASP A 696 3.40 14.03 25.37
CA ASP A 696 3.16 12.87 26.23
C ASP A 696 1.71 12.86 26.74
N SER A 697 1.18 14.01 27.16
CA SER A 697 -0.22 14.16 27.60
C SER A 697 -1.21 13.74 26.52
N VAL A 698 -0.95 14.14 25.26
CA VAL A 698 -1.79 13.76 24.12
C VAL A 698 -1.78 12.24 23.93
N LEU A 699 -0.60 11.62 23.98
CA LEU A 699 -0.48 10.17 23.82
C LEU A 699 -1.15 9.40 24.96
N LEU A 700 -1.01 9.85 26.21
CA LEU A 700 -1.65 9.22 27.37
C LEU A 700 -3.17 9.29 27.28
N LEU A 701 -3.73 10.44 26.90
CA LEU A 701 -5.18 10.65 26.87
C LEU A 701 -5.85 10.05 25.61
N PHE A 702 -5.19 10.12 24.45
CA PHE A 702 -5.78 9.76 23.14
C PHE A 702 -5.13 8.55 22.46
N GLY A 703 -4.10 7.94 23.08
CA GLY A 703 -3.47 6.70 22.60
C GLY A 703 -4.24 5.43 22.93
N GLY A 704 -3.56 4.29 22.98
CA GLY A 704 -4.16 2.98 23.28
C GLY A 704 -4.23 2.68 24.78
N SER A 705 -4.85 1.57 25.16
CA SER A 705 -5.18 1.24 26.55
C SER A 705 -3.99 1.34 27.50
N ILE A 706 -4.22 1.99 28.65
CA ILE A 706 -3.22 2.12 29.73
C ILE A 706 -3.41 0.95 30.71
N SER A 707 -2.29 0.34 31.10
CA SER A 707 -2.19 -0.65 32.18
C SER A 707 -1.25 -0.13 33.27
N GLN A 708 -1.49 -0.52 34.52
CA GLN A 708 -0.54 -0.21 35.60
C GLN A 708 0.69 -1.12 35.49
N GLY A 709 1.86 -0.53 35.69
CA GLY A 709 3.14 -1.21 35.73
C GLY A 709 3.41 -1.86 37.10
N GLU A 710 4.68 -2.24 37.31
CA GLU A 710 5.10 -2.96 38.52
C GLU A 710 5.25 -2.08 39.77
N ILE A 711 5.27 -0.76 39.59
CA ILE A 711 5.53 0.23 40.64
C ILE A 711 4.44 1.31 40.57
N ASP A 712 4.04 1.86 41.72
CA ASP A 712 3.12 2.99 41.78
C ASP A 712 3.64 4.17 40.92
N GLY A 713 2.76 4.74 40.08
CA GLY A 713 3.13 5.80 39.15
C GLY A 713 3.75 5.33 37.82
N HIS A 714 3.90 4.02 37.62
CA HIS A 714 4.31 3.42 36.34
C HIS A 714 3.07 3.07 35.51
N LEU A 715 2.94 3.66 34.32
CA LEU A 715 1.91 3.34 33.34
C LEU A 715 2.53 2.67 32.11
N LYS A 716 1.89 1.62 31.60
CA LYS A 716 2.31 0.87 30.41
C LYS A 716 1.24 0.93 29.32
N MET A 717 1.68 1.11 28.07
CA MET A 717 0.84 1.04 26.87
C MET A 717 1.52 0.12 25.85
N MET A 718 0.73 -0.50 24.95
CA MET A 718 1.23 -1.44 23.93
C MET A 718 2.04 -2.60 24.54
N GLY A 719 1.51 -3.23 25.59
CA GLY A 719 2.18 -4.36 26.25
C GLY A 719 3.53 -4.02 26.91
N GLY A 720 3.77 -2.74 27.22
CA GLY A 720 5.02 -2.27 27.81
C GLY A 720 6.05 -1.75 26.81
N TYR A 721 5.69 -1.59 25.53
CA TYR A 721 6.56 -0.88 24.58
C TYR A 721 6.68 0.61 24.92
N LEU A 722 5.58 1.22 25.39
CA LEU A 722 5.57 2.59 25.89
C LEU A 722 5.40 2.53 27.40
N GLU A 723 6.41 2.99 28.12
CA GLU A 723 6.44 3.03 29.58
C GLU A 723 6.52 4.49 30.03
N PHE A 724 5.57 4.90 30.87
CA PHE A 724 5.45 6.25 31.40
C PHE A 724 5.71 6.25 32.91
N PHE A 725 6.69 7.03 33.37
CA PHE A 725 7.04 7.12 34.79
C PHE A 725 6.70 8.49 35.37
N MET A 726 5.77 8.53 36.32
CA MET A 726 5.31 9.78 36.94
C MET A 726 4.97 9.60 38.42
N ASN A 727 4.65 10.69 39.12
CA ASN A 727 4.14 10.60 40.49
C ASN A 727 2.83 9.79 40.51
N PRO A 728 2.61 8.91 41.51
CA PRO A 728 1.42 8.07 41.57
C PRO A 728 0.10 8.84 41.43
N SER A 729 -0.02 9.99 42.11
CA SER A 729 -1.20 10.85 42.01
C SER A 729 -1.46 11.38 40.60
N VAL A 730 -0.41 11.63 39.82
CA VAL A 730 -0.50 12.10 38.43
C VAL A 730 -0.89 10.94 37.52
N ALA A 731 -0.34 9.74 37.75
CA ALA A 731 -0.72 8.54 37.02
C ALA A 731 -2.21 8.21 37.22
N ASP A 732 -2.68 8.24 38.46
CA ASP A 732 -4.08 8.01 38.82
C ASP A 732 -5.00 9.06 38.17
N MET A 733 -4.57 10.33 38.16
CA MET A 733 -5.29 11.42 37.49
C MET A 733 -5.44 11.16 35.99
N TYR A 734 -4.37 10.81 35.27
CA TYR A 734 -4.44 10.48 33.84
C TYR A 734 -5.35 9.27 33.57
N GLN A 735 -5.30 8.24 34.41
CA GLN A 735 -6.17 7.08 34.30
C GLN A 735 -7.65 7.45 34.51
N CYS A 736 -7.95 8.27 35.51
CA CYS A 736 -9.31 8.72 35.79
C CYS A 736 -9.87 9.57 34.65
N ILE A 737 -9.14 10.60 34.23
CA ILE A 737 -9.56 11.49 33.13
C ILE A 737 -9.75 10.71 31.85
N ARG A 738 -8.84 9.77 31.54
CA ARG A 738 -8.96 8.93 30.36
C ARG A 738 -10.22 8.05 30.41
N ARG A 739 -10.50 7.42 31.55
CA ARG A 739 -11.71 6.60 31.71
C ARG A 739 -12.98 7.42 31.49
N GLU A 740 -13.06 8.61 32.10
CA GLU A 740 -14.20 9.52 31.92
C GLU A 740 -14.32 10.01 30.48
N LEU A 741 -13.19 10.25 29.79
CA LEU A 741 -13.17 10.63 28.38
C LEU A 741 -13.68 9.50 27.49
N ASP A 742 -13.23 8.26 27.71
CA ASP A 742 -13.69 7.08 26.98
C ASP A 742 -15.19 6.84 27.21
N GLU A 743 -15.68 7.00 28.45
CA GLU A 743 -17.10 6.92 28.78
C GLU A 743 -17.92 8.02 28.08
N LEU A 744 -17.43 9.26 28.03
CA LEU A 744 -18.08 10.36 27.32
C LEU A 744 -18.20 10.05 25.82
N ILE A 745 -17.13 9.55 25.19
CA ILE A 745 -17.12 9.16 23.77
C ILE A 745 -18.15 8.04 23.54
N GLN A 746 -18.15 6.99 24.35
CA GLN A 746 -19.11 5.88 24.22
C GLN A 746 -20.55 6.35 24.40
N ASN A 747 -20.83 7.18 25.40
CA ASN A 747 -22.15 7.72 25.67
C ASN A 747 -22.66 8.59 24.51
N LYS A 748 -21.78 9.40 23.90
CA LYS A 748 -22.13 10.20 22.72
C LYS A 748 -22.38 9.33 21.48
N LEU A 749 -21.63 8.24 21.30
CA LEU A 749 -21.85 7.32 20.18
C LEU A 749 -23.17 6.55 20.31
N LEU A 750 -23.53 6.15 21.53
CA LEU A 750 -24.81 5.52 21.87
C LEU A 750 -25.98 6.50 21.74
N ASN A 751 -25.79 7.75 22.17
CA ASN A 751 -26.78 8.82 22.14
C ASN A 751 -26.26 10.02 21.32
N PRO A 752 -26.42 10.03 19.98
CA PRO A 752 -25.86 11.07 19.12
C PRO A 752 -26.29 12.51 19.47
N ARG A 753 -27.48 12.67 20.05
CA ARG A 753 -28.02 13.97 20.50
C ARG A 753 -27.50 14.45 21.87
N LEU A 754 -26.63 13.69 22.53
CA LEU A 754 -26.05 14.08 23.82
C LEU A 754 -25.29 15.40 23.68
N ASN A 755 -25.64 16.40 24.50
CA ASN A 755 -24.94 17.67 24.52
C ASN A 755 -23.64 17.56 25.33
N ILE A 756 -22.50 17.69 24.66
CA ILE A 756 -21.17 17.55 25.25
C ILE A 756 -20.80 18.73 26.15
N HIS A 757 -21.45 19.89 26.00
CA HIS A 757 -21.25 21.05 26.88
C HIS A 757 -21.64 20.76 28.34
N THR A 758 -22.40 19.71 28.61
CA THR A 758 -22.68 19.25 29.98
C THR A 758 -21.44 18.69 30.70
N HIS A 759 -20.36 18.38 29.97
CA HIS A 759 -19.09 17.88 30.49
C HIS A 759 -17.95 18.89 30.28
N GLU A 760 -18.24 20.19 30.35
CA GLU A 760 -17.27 21.26 30.11
C GLU A 760 -16.04 21.17 31.02
N ASP A 761 -16.22 20.80 32.30
CA ASP A 761 -15.12 20.66 33.26
C ASP A 761 -14.10 19.60 32.85
N LEU A 762 -14.56 18.43 32.38
CA LEU A 762 -13.69 17.36 31.89
C LEU A 762 -12.90 17.81 30.65
N LEU A 763 -13.57 18.51 29.74
CA LEU A 763 -12.96 19.00 28.49
C LEU A 763 -11.98 20.14 28.77
N ALA A 764 -12.27 21.00 29.74
CA ALA A 764 -11.36 22.02 30.24
C ALA A 764 -10.12 21.40 30.91
N ALA A 765 -10.29 20.35 31.71
CA ALA A 765 -9.19 19.61 32.33
C ALA A 765 -8.27 18.97 31.27
N VAL A 766 -8.84 18.31 30.26
CA VAL A 766 -8.09 17.75 29.12
C VAL A 766 -7.32 18.85 28.38
N ARG A 767 -7.95 20.00 28.12
CA ARG A 767 -7.29 21.14 27.46
C ARG A 767 -6.13 21.68 28.28
N LEU A 768 -6.29 21.80 29.60
CA LEU A 768 -5.24 22.29 30.49
C LEU A 768 -4.03 21.33 30.49
N LEU A 769 -4.27 20.02 30.60
CA LEU A 769 -3.21 19.00 30.59
C LEU A 769 -2.41 18.96 29.29
N VAL A 770 -3.09 19.17 28.15
CA VAL A 770 -2.41 19.25 26.85
C VAL A 770 -1.72 20.61 26.67
N ALA A 771 -2.29 21.69 27.21
CA ALA A 771 -1.74 23.04 27.10
C ALA A 771 -0.47 23.27 27.93
N GLU A 772 -0.41 22.66 29.11
CA GLU A 772 0.71 22.81 30.06
C GLU A 772 1.81 21.77 29.86
N ASP A 773 1.66 20.83 28.94
CA ASP A 773 2.69 19.84 28.62
C ASP A 773 3.89 20.52 27.95
N GLN A 774 5.02 20.50 28.64
CA GLN A 774 6.28 21.09 28.19
C GLN A 774 6.95 20.27 27.07
N CYS A 775 6.37 19.14 26.65
CA CYS A 775 6.86 18.29 25.57
C CYS A 775 8.30 17.80 25.77
N GLU A 776 8.75 17.75 27.02
CA GLU A 776 10.12 17.39 27.38
C GLU A 776 10.42 15.88 27.24
N GLY A 777 9.43 15.06 26.89
CA GLY A 777 9.59 13.60 26.83
C GLY A 777 9.88 12.99 28.20
N ARG A 778 9.50 13.68 29.29
CA ARG A 778 9.81 13.31 30.69
C ARG A 778 9.37 11.90 31.03
N PHE A 779 8.37 11.39 30.32
CA PHE A 779 7.66 10.20 30.74
C PHE A 779 8.22 8.92 30.12
N ILE A 780 8.94 8.92 28.99
CA ILE A 780 9.38 7.66 28.33
C ILE A 780 10.90 7.52 28.11
N PHE A 781 11.39 6.32 28.46
CA PHE A 781 12.65 5.62 28.14
C PHE A 781 13.90 6.43 27.73
N GLY A 782 14.88 6.50 28.64
CA GLY A 782 16.30 6.74 28.33
C GLY A 782 16.98 7.93 29.00
N HIS A 783 16.27 8.77 29.78
CA HIS A 783 16.89 9.85 30.55
C HIS A 783 17.26 9.39 31.96
N GLN A 784 18.57 9.39 32.26
CA GLN A 784 19.11 9.10 33.59
C GLN A 784 18.59 10.10 34.63
N VAL A 785 17.85 9.62 35.64
CA VAL A 785 17.73 10.33 36.90
C VAL A 785 18.92 9.89 37.78
N PHE A 786 19.94 10.74 37.91
CA PHE A 786 21.05 10.52 38.84
C PHE A 786 20.58 10.65 40.30
N LYS A 787 20.92 9.68 41.18
CA LYS A 787 21.38 9.88 42.59
C LYS A 787 21.68 8.54 43.35
N PRO A 788 22.36 8.53 44.54
CA PRO A 788 23.64 7.82 44.71
C PRO A 788 23.68 6.62 45.70
N SER A 789 24.69 5.77 45.46
CA SER A 789 25.60 5.01 46.38
C SER A 789 25.15 3.95 47.42
N LYS A 790 25.57 2.69 47.14
CA LYS A 790 26.21 1.64 48.02
C LYS A 790 25.32 0.76 48.96
N PRO A 791 25.77 -0.43 49.45
CA PRO A 791 26.08 -1.67 48.68
C PRO A 791 25.62 -3.02 49.33
N SER A 792 25.38 -4.03 48.49
CA SER A 792 25.54 -5.51 48.61
C SER A 792 25.47 -6.29 49.96
N VAL A 793 24.78 -7.45 49.97
CA VAL A 793 25.19 -8.69 50.68
C VAL A 793 24.83 -9.94 49.85
N VAL A 794 25.65 -10.98 50.00
CA VAL A 794 25.83 -12.23 49.23
C VAL A 794 24.96 -13.39 49.75
N GLY A 795 24.54 -14.33 48.87
CA GLY A 795 23.93 -15.61 49.26
C GLY A 795 24.13 -16.74 48.23
N ALA A 796 24.40 -17.95 48.70
CA ALA A 796 24.95 -19.13 48.02
C ALA A 796 24.06 -19.91 47.00
N GLN A 797 24.73 -20.68 46.13
CA GLN A 797 24.20 -21.67 45.17
C GLN A 797 23.40 -22.81 45.81
N PRO A 798 22.47 -23.46 45.06
CA PRO A 798 22.73 -24.89 44.74
C PRO A 798 22.18 -25.44 43.40
N ALA A 799 22.99 -26.35 42.83
CA ALA A 799 22.72 -27.66 42.19
C ALA A 799 21.70 -27.87 41.03
N PHE A 800 22.23 -28.58 40.02
CA PHE A 800 21.71 -29.03 38.71
C PHE A 800 20.50 -29.98 38.73
N ILE A 801 19.59 -29.83 37.74
CA ILE A 801 18.82 -30.94 37.13
C ILE A 801 18.71 -30.73 35.60
N SER A 802 18.94 -31.81 34.86
CA SER A 802 19.06 -31.98 33.40
C SER A 802 17.79 -31.74 32.57
N ARG A 803 17.93 -31.16 31.37
CA ARG A 803 16.90 -31.12 30.31
C ARG A 803 17.46 -31.60 28.97
N THR A 804 16.90 -32.70 28.47
CA THR A 804 16.92 -33.07 27.05
C THR A 804 15.49 -33.38 26.67
N GLU A 805 14.90 -32.60 25.76
CA GLU A 805 14.06 -33.11 24.67
C GLU A 805 13.69 -31.98 23.70
N SER A 806 13.86 -32.27 22.42
CA SER A 806 13.85 -31.35 21.28
C SER A 806 12.73 -31.77 20.32
N GLY A 807 11.88 -30.84 19.90
CA GLY A 807 10.89 -31.04 18.84
C GLY A 807 11.38 -30.52 17.46
N PRO A 808 10.77 -30.95 16.33
CA PRO A 808 11.33 -30.79 15.00
C PRO A 808 10.78 -29.54 14.29
N GLY A 809 11.53 -28.45 14.39
CA GLY A 809 11.33 -27.21 13.64
C GLY A 809 12.59 -26.40 13.77
N GLY A 810 13.34 -26.24 12.68
CA GLY A 810 14.72 -25.75 12.68
C GLY A 810 14.87 -24.27 13.01
N ASP A 811 14.58 -23.88 14.25
CA ASP A 811 14.97 -22.59 14.82
C ASP A 811 16.47 -22.60 15.11
N ASN A 812 17.22 -21.88 14.28
CA ASN A 812 18.65 -21.77 14.45
C ASN A 812 18.92 -20.73 15.56
N SER A 813 19.17 -21.19 16.79
CA SER A 813 19.43 -20.32 17.97
C SER A 813 20.45 -19.21 17.70
N LYS A 814 21.42 -19.44 16.80
CA LYS A 814 22.37 -18.40 16.35
C LYS A 814 21.70 -17.21 15.66
N SER A 815 20.71 -17.45 14.79
CA SER A 815 20.01 -16.36 14.11
C SER A 815 19.07 -15.61 15.04
N GLN A 816 18.38 -16.32 15.93
CA GLN A 816 17.52 -15.69 16.95
C GLN A 816 18.34 -14.76 17.87
N LEU A 817 19.48 -15.23 18.39
CA LEU A 817 20.37 -14.41 19.23
C LEU A 817 20.89 -13.17 18.48
N GLN A 818 21.31 -13.35 17.22
CA GLN A 818 21.78 -12.25 16.39
C GLN A 818 20.69 -11.20 16.13
N THR A 819 19.47 -11.62 15.82
CA THR A 819 18.32 -10.71 15.63
C THR A 819 18.02 -9.95 16.91
N LEU A 820 18.03 -10.62 18.06
CA LEU A 820 17.73 -10.02 19.36
C LEU A 820 18.78 -8.95 19.75
N LEU A 821 20.07 -9.27 19.60
CA LEU A 821 21.16 -8.33 19.88
C LEU A 821 21.17 -7.14 18.92
N THR A 822 20.86 -7.37 17.64
CA THR A 822 20.79 -6.29 16.64
C THR A 822 19.61 -5.33 16.94
N ARG A 823 18.46 -5.86 17.36
CA ARG A 823 17.30 -5.05 17.79
C ARG A 823 17.60 -4.20 19.03
N ALA A 824 18.41 -4.72 19.95
CA ALA A 824 18.87 -4.00 21.13
C ALA A 824 20.03 -3.01 20.85
N GLY A 825 20.52 -2.92 19.61
CA GLY A 825 21.58 -1.99 19.20
C GLY A 825 23.02 -2.47 19.44
N TYR A 826 23.23 -3.76 19.71
CA TYR A 826 24.55 -4.36 19.92
C TYR A 826 25.15 -4.98 18.63
N ALA A 827 26.47 -5.14 18.62
CA ALA A 827 27.18 -5.84 17.55
C ALA A 827 26.80 -7.33 17.50
N ALA A 828 26.92 -7.94 16.31
CA ALA A 828 26.61 -9.36 16.11
C ALA A 828 27.49 -10.26 17.01
N PRO A 829 26.92 -11.35 17.56
CA PRO A 829 27.65 -12.24 18.47
C PRO A 829 28.78 -12.99 17.74
N SER A 830 29.95 -13.05 18.36
CA SER A 830 31.11 -13.80 17.85
C SER A 830 31.26 -15.15 18.56
N TYR A 831 31.84 -16.15 17.89
CA TYR A 831 31.93 -17.52 18.43
C TYR A 831 33.38 -18.02 18.40
N ARG A 832 33.86 -18.51 19.55
CA ARG A 832 35.18 -19.15 19.69
C ARG A 832 35.00 -20.62 20.01
N THR A 833 35.35 -21.49 19.07
CA THR A 833 35.19 -22.95 19.23
C THR A 833 36.54 -23.63 19.43
N LYS A 834 36.68 -24.40 20.52
CA LYS A 834 37.85 -25.24 20.83
C LYS A 834 37.51 -26.71 20.71
N GLN A 835 38.44 -27.50 20.19
CA GLN A 835 38.34 -28.96 20.18
C GLN A 835 38.96 -29.52 21.46
N LEU A 836 38.22 -30.38 22.16
CA LEU A 836 38.62 -31.02 23.41
C LEU A 836 39.40 -32.31 23.12
N LYS A 837 40.17 -32.76 24.12
CA LYS A 837 41.03 -33.97 24.02
C LYS A 837 40.24 -35.25 23.72
N ASN A 838 38.93 -35.26 23.96
CA ASN A 838 38.01 -36.38 23.67
C ASN A 838 37.36 -36.31 22.28
N GLY A 839 37.80 -35.40 21.40
CA GLY A 839 37.27 -35.26 20.03
C GLY A 839 36.01 -34.41 19.88
N GLN A 840 35.41 -33.94 20.98
CA GLN A 840 34.24 -33.06 20.97
C GLN A 840 34.63 -31.57 20.82
N PHE A 841 33.72 -30.75 20.32
CA PHE A 841 33.88 -29.31 20.15
C PHE A 841 33.08 -28.56 21.20
N ARG A 842 33.67 -27.54 21.82
CA ARG A 842 32.96 -26.63 22.74
C ARG A 842 33.10 -25.21 22.23
N SER A 843 31.99 -24.50 22.16
CA SER A 843 31.97 -23.11 21.68
C SER A 843 31.60 -22.14 22.79
N THR A 844 32.22 -20.97 22.75
CA THR A 844 31.86 -19.82 23.59
C THR A 844 31.35 -18.71 22.67
N VAL A 845 30.17 -18.18 22.97
CA VAL A 845 29.61 -17.01 22.30
C VAL A 845 29.97 -15.75 23.08
N GLU A 846 30.45 -14.73 22.38
CA GLU A 846 30.90 -13.46 22.94
C GLU A 846 30.10 -12.32 22.33
N PHE A 847 29.41 -11.53 23.16
CA PHE A 847 28.68 -10.33 22.79
C PHE A 847 28.64 -9.34 23.96
N ASN A 848 28.76 -8.04 23.67
CA ASN A 848 28.74 -6.97 24.68
C ASN A 848 29.67 -7.20 25.90
N GLY A 849 30.84 -7.81 25.68
CA GLY A 849 31.80 -8.16 26.74
C GLY A 849 31.42 -9.36 27.61
N MET A 850 30.31 -10.04 27.32
CA MET A 850 29.88 -11.27 27.96
C MET A 850 30.33 -12.48 27.16
N GLU A 851 30.89 -13.48 27.83
CA GLU A 851 31.29 -14.76 27.25
C GLU A 851 30.44 -15.88 27.86
N ILE A 852 29.58 -16.52 27.05
CA ILE A 852 28.72 -17.62 27.48
C ILE A 852 29.17 -18.90 26.77
N MET A 853 29.46 -19.94 27.54
CA MET A 853 30.01 -21.19 27.03
C MET A 853 28.94 -22.27 26.93
N GLY A 854 28.75 -22.83 25.73
CA GLY A 854 27.84 -23.95 25.49
C GLY A 854 28.44 -25.29 25.93
N GLN A 855 27.64 -26.35 25.82
CA GLN A 855 28.06 -27.72 26.14
C GLN A 855 28.93 -28.33 25.03
N PRO A 856 29.80 -29.31 25.36
CA PRO A 856 30.58 -30.04 24.37
C PRO A 856 29.67 -30.83 23.41
N CYS A 857 29.84 -30.62 22.11
CA CYS A 857 29.05 -31.24 21.05
C CYS A 857 29.94 -31.98 20.05
N ASN A 858 29.38 -32.95 19.34
CA ASN A 858 30.13 -33.80 18.40
C ASN A 858 30.60 -33.06 17.12
N ASN A 859 30.08 -31.86 16.84
CA ASN A 859 30.57 -31.04 15.73
C ASN A 859 30.55 -29.55 16.10
N LYS A 860 31.39 -28.77 15.41
CA LYS A 860 31.57 -27.32 15.63
C LYS A 860 30.26 -26.53 15.48
N LYS A 861 29.43 -26.89 14.51
CA LYS A 861 28.17 -26.16 14.21
C LYS A 861 27.16 -26.31 15.34
N ASN A 862 27.04 -27.49 15.93
CA ASN A 862 26.14 -27.77 17.04
C ASN A 862 26.66 -27.15 18.34
N ALA A 863 27.98 -27.18 18.58
CA ALA A 863 28.60 -26.50 19.72
C ALA A 863 28.30 -24.99 19.72
N GLU A 864 28.32 -24.37 18.54
CA GLU A 864 27.99 -22.95 18.38
C GLU A 864 26.49 -22.66 18.51
N LYS A 865 25.62 -23.57 18.08
CA LYS A 865 24.16 -23.44 18.29
C LYS A 865 23.80 -23.57 19.77
N ASP A 866 24.43 -24.50 20.46
CA ASP A 866 24.23 -24.75 21.89
C ASP A 866 24.67 -23.53 22.72
N ALA A 867 25.85 -22.97 22.44
CA ALA A 867 26.30 -21.72 23.04
C ALA A 867 25.33 -20.55 22.78
N ALA A 868 24.73 -20.48 21.58
CA ALA A 868 23.73 -19.47 21.26
C ALA A 868 22.39 -19.69 21.98
N ALA A 869 21.99 -20.95 22.19
CA ALA A 869 20.79 -21.31 22.93
C ALA A 869 20.92 -21.00 24.42
N GLU A 870 22.08 -21.27 25.01
CA GLU A 870 22.41 -20.87 26.39
C GLU A 870 22.38 -19.34 26.56
N ALA A 871 22.97 -18.61 25.60
CA ALA A 871 22.89 -17.16 25.62
C ALA A 871 21.46 -16.62 25.47
N LEU A 872 20.62 -17.26 24.65
CA LEU A 872 19.20 -16.89 24.52
C LEU A 872 18.43 -17.17 25.80
N GLN A 873 18.62 -18.32 26.44
CA GLN A 873 17.98 -18.62 27.72
C GLN A 873 18.41 -17.65 28.82
N TRP A 874 19.68 -17.24 28.81
CA TRP A 874 20.19 -16.24 29.73
C TRP A 874 19.54 -14.87 29.51
N ILE A 875 19.39 -14.45 28.24
CA ILE A 875 18.75 -13.17 27.90
C ILE A 875 17.24 -13.18 28.15
N MET A 876 16.56 -14.29 27.87
CA MET A 876 15.09 -14.40 27.90
C MET A 876 14.53 -14.79 29.27
N GLY A 877 15.38 -15.01 30.28
CA GLY A 877 14.97 -15.36 31.63
C GLY A 877 14.30 -16.74 31.70
N GLY A 878 15.08 -17.80 31.89
CA GLY A 878 14.53 -19.14 32.09
C GLY A 878 13.54 -19.19 33.26
N ILE A 879 12.31 -19.63 32.99
CA ILE A 879 11.20 -19.87 33.92
C ILE A 879 11.69 -20.51 35.23
N LYS A 880 11.82 -19.70 36.30
CA LYS A 880 11.65 -20.06 37.71
C LYS A 880 11.63 -18.80 38.58
N THR A 881 10.60 -18.70 39.41
CA THR A 881 10.32 -17.64 40.39
C THR A 881 11.32 -17.62 41.55
N SER A 882 12.07 -16.52 41.70
CA SER A 882 12.50 -15.94 42.99
C SER A 882 13.19 -14.58 42.76
N GLU A 883 13.15 -13.70 43.77
CA GLU A 883 13.45 -12.25 43.83
C GLU A 883 14.84 -11.75 43.36
N GLU A 884 15.63 -12.53 42.62
CA GLU A 884 16.97 -12.12 42.14
C GLU A 884 17.01 -11.69 40.66
N CYS A 885 15.87 -11.56 39.98
CA CYS A 885 15.81 -11.11 38.57
C CYS A 885 16.24 -9.65 38.33
N ILE A 886 16.41 -8.83 39.37
CA ILE A 886 16.65 -7.39 39.23
C ILE A 886 18.11 -7.06 38.82
N ASN A 887 19.05 -8.00 38.88
CA ASN A 887 20.47 -7.71 38.64
C ASN A 887 21.08 -8.15 37.30
N HIS A 888 20.32 -8.76 36.38
CA HIS A 888 20.91 -9.25 35.11
C HIS A 888 20.76 -8.30 33.91
N MET A 889 19.71 -7.47 33.82
CA MET A 889 19.64 -6.41 32.80
C MET A 889 20.56 -5.21 33.11
N SER A 890 20.98 -5.02 34.36
CA SER A 890 21.86 -3.92 34.76
C SER A 890 23.33 -4.11 34.30
N ILE A 891 23.74 -5.32 33.95
CA ILE A 891 25.11 -5.63 33.46
C ILE A 891 25.27 -5.25 31.98
N LEU A 892 24.20 -5.20 31.18
CA LEU A 892 24.23 -4.75 29.78
C LEU A 892 24.46 -3.23 29.63
N LEU A 893 24.47 -2.47 30.75
CA LEU A 893 24.48 -1.00 30.79
C LEU A 893 25.82 -0.36 31.24
N LYS A 894 26.92 -1.12 31.42
CA LYS A 894 28.24 -0.51 31.74
C LYS A 894 29.14 -0.34 30.50
N ARG A 895 29.40 0.92 30.15
CA ARG A 895 30.44 1.39 29.19
C ARG A 895 31.80 0.75 29.48
N SER A 896 32.43 0.12 28.49
CA SER A 896 33.88 -0.09 28.49
C SER A 896 34.55 1.19 27.98
N LYS A 897 35.19 1.95 28.89
CA LYS A 897 36.33 2.79 28.52
C LYS A 897 37.55 1.89 28.56
N LYS A 898 38.22 1.73 27.42
CA LYS A 898 39.66 1.44 27.37
C LYS A 898 40.31 2.57 26.59
N ASP A 899 40.95 3.45 27.34
CA ASP A 899 42.04 4.27 26.84
C ASP A 899 43.14 3.32 26.36
N HIS A 900 43.55 3.47 25.10
CA HIS A 900 44.85 3.00 24.64
C HIS A 900 45.69 4.25 24.35
N SER A 901 46.66 4.45 25.24
CA SER A 901 47.93 5.16 25.01
C SER A 901 48.61 4.73 23.73
#